data_AF-A0AAV1MW46-F1
#
_entry.id   AF-A0AAV1MW46-F1
#
_cell.length_a   1.000
_cell.length_b   1.000
_cell.length_c   1.000
_cell.angle_alpha   90.00
_cell.angle_beta   90.00
_cell.angle_gamma   90.00
#
_symmetry.space_group_name_H-M   'P 1'
#
loop_
_entity.id
_entity.type
_entity.pdbx_description
1 polymer ?
#
loop_
_entity_poly.entity_id
_entity_poly.type
_entity_poly.pdbx_seq_one_letter_code
_entity_poly.pdbx_strand_id
1 'polypeptide(L)'
;MIRDIVIVLHPVTACVPVNHKVTLSVRAEGSGILYYQWFTDNEEVRGGTQPDLTINAQRTQLYVCRVHDSLSNCVFSDWVKVKVLDIDKSGLPLDWEGEPHIAVNPKPQSVQPGAKCTLRCVAFGNPAPQYQWYRNGQPLQDKISDILQIDCATAEHGGSYLCSVSNRLEEIWTKPVDVDIVQNDQLPHAEPTASDKVALLIGNMNYSHHPGLMAPIIDVHELANLLQQLGFRVVSLLDLTREEMLAATDKFLQLLDRGVYGLFYYAGHGYERAGRNYLVPIDAPQPYRPENCVCVQRVMLNMQQKRTALSVILLDTCRKWYNQHCIPSVIKPLGPSGNTVYGYATCEDAEAFEVQDGGKSTGIFTKYLNKHILQPEKVTHILEMVSEDLGRDPLVTGKQAVEIKHTLKEPRSLTDPVSTTGHTRELHLRDFCWRQANELPQKKRLMFLCRVEVEVSFSALFSNVLVAFATVKTTGPQTQDCTVSLSSIPVLEDTFSSPGRSEEMDTLLFQTSDKPDCTLRLCGLQKLKESLVIKVDLHYTHTESKLRLTESQKVDIGKPMVASCKLYRRNHTATAYKQEGASAQTMGKISSSKPLLHQRLPGAYRPCTRKAECSAKVAVTRSNEPEENDENEL
;
A
#
# COMPACT_ATOMS: atom_id res chain seq x y z
N MET A 1 26.10 79.81 39.50
CA MET A 1 25.49 79.12 38.35
C MET A 1 25.15 77.73 38.85
N ILE A 2 23.85 77.42 39.01
CA ILE A 2 23.41 76.08 39.40
C ILE A 2 23.69 75.18 38.20
N ARG A 3 24.48 74.12 38.39
CA ARG A 3 24.52 73.01 37.43
C ARG A 3 23.30 72.13 37.67
N ASP A 4 22.48 71.97 36.64
CA ASP A 4 21.41 70.99 36.59
C ASP A 4 21.97 69.57 36.78
N ILE A 5 21.11 68.64 37.19
CA ILE A 5 21.51 67.23 37.36
C ILE A 5 21.72 66.62 35.98
N VAL A 6 22.92 66.10 35.71
CA VAL A 6 23.26 65.40 34.47
C VAL A 6 23.81 64.02 34.83
N ILE A 7 23.23 62.98 34.25
CA ILE A 7 23.75 61.61 34.39
C ILE A 7 24.93 61.46 33.42
N VAL A 8 26.11 61.17 33.96
CA VAL A 8 27.37 61.04 33.20
C VAL A 8 27.78 59.58 32.98
N LEU A 9 27.22 58.64 33.77
CA LEU A 9 27.25 57.22 33.49
C LEU A 9 25.85 56.65 33.66
N HIS A 10 25.27 56.21 32.54
CA HIS A 10 24.04 55.44 32.52
C HIS A 10 24.36 53.96 32.80
N PRO A 11 23.43 53.19 33.38
CA PRO A 11 23.63 51.78 33.60
C PRO A 11 23.58 51.05 32.25
N VAL A 12 24.06 49.81 32.22
CA VAL A 12 24.05 48.97 31.02
C VAL A 12 23.06 47.81 31.18
N THR A 13 22.40 47.46 30.08
CA THR A 13 21.62 46.21 29.97
C THR A 13 22.57 45.02 30.14
N ALA A 14 22.14 43.99 30.87
CA ALA A 14 22.93 42.78 31.14
C ALA A 14 22.15 41.52 30.74
N CYS A 15 22.85 40.47 30.32
CA CYS A 15 22.29 39.14 30.08
C CYS A 15 23.10 38.15 30.91
N VAL A 16 22.50 37.44 31.86
CA VAL A 16 23.26 36.57 32.79
C VAL A 16 22.53 35.26 33.12
N PRO A 17 23.26 34.20 33.52
CA PRO A 17 22.66 32.98 34.07
C PRO A 17 21.85 33.24 35.35
N VAL A 18 20.92 32.33 35.65
CA VAL A 18 20.08 32.42 36.86
C VAL A 18 20.91 32.46 38.14
N ASN A 19 20.47 33.28 39.09
CA ASN A 19 21.14 33.57 40.36
C ASN A 19 22.53 34.22 40.23
N HIS A 20 22.94 34.72 39.06
CA HIS A 20 24.18 35.49 38.93
C HIS A 20 24.03 36.88 39.58
N LYS A 21 25.12 37.42 40.18
CA LYS A 21 25.09 38.75 40.80
C LYS A 21 25.43 39.82 39.76
N VAL A 22 24.55 40.79 39.56
CA VAL A 22 24.77 41.90 38.61
C VAL A 22 24.80 43.20 39.39
N THR A 23 25.82 44.03 39.17
CA THR A 23 25.87 45.41 39.67
C THR A 23 25.49 46.36 38.55
N LEU A 24 24.41 47.11 38.73
CA LEU A 24 24.02 48.23 37.87
C LEU A 24 24.57 49.52 38.47
N SER A 25 25.24 50.34 37.66
CA SER A 25 25.94 51.54 38.11
C SER A 25 25.42 52.79 37.43
N VAL A 26 25.19 53.84 38.23
CA VAL A 26 24.83 55.19 37.77
C VAL A 26 25.81 56.20 38.37
N ARG A 27 26.24 57.18 37.58
CA ARG A 27 26.99 58.34 38.07
C ARG A 27 26.35 59.60 37.51
N ALA A 28 26.21 60.61 38.35
CA ALA A 28 25.62 61.90 37.99
C ALA A 28 26.42 63.06 38.59
N GLU A 29 26.43 64.17 37.87
CA GLU A 29 26.94 65.46 38.32
C GLU A 29 25.77 66.41 38.60
N GLY A 30 25.93 67.30 39.57
CA GLY A 30 24.91 68.27 39.97
C GLY A 30 25.40 69.17 41.09
N SER A 31 24.58 70.13 41.49
CA SER A 31 24.93 71.09 42.55
C SER A 31 24.50 70.57 43.94
N GLY A 32 25.44 70.08 44.74
CA GLY A 32 25.20 69.65 46.12
C GLY A 32 25.12 68.12 46.30
N ILE A 33 24.41 67.67 47.33
CA ILE A 33 24.25 66.23 47.64
C ILE A 33 23.18 65.64 46.72
N LEU A 34 23.53 64.57 46.01
CA LEU A 34 22.63 63.79 45.17
C LEU A 34 22.18 62.51 45.88
N TYR A 35 20.90 62.20 45.73
CA TYR A 35 20.23 61.02 46.27
C TYR A 35 19.79 60.12 45.11
N TYR A 36 19.88 58.81 45.32
CA TYR A 36 19.57 57.78 44.34
C TYR A 36 18.38 56.95 44.83
N GLN A 37 17.51 56.51 43.93
CA GLN A 37 16.51 55.49 44.20
C GLN A 37 16.29 54.63 42.95
N TRP A 38 16.48 53.32 43.09
CA TRP A 38 16.25 52.35 42.03
C TRP A 38 14.80 51.85 42.00
N PHE A 39 14.31 51.58 40.80
CA PHE A 39 12.97 51.07 40.53
C PHE A 39 13.03 49.83 39.65
N THR A 40 12.06 48.93 39.80
CA THR A 40 11.83 47.79 38.90
C THR A 40 10.34 47.65 38.61
N ASP A 41 9.95 47.56 37.34
CA ASP A 41 8.55 47.45 36.89
C ASP A 41 7.57 48.44 37.58
N ASN A 42 8.05 49.67 37.84
CA ASN A 42 7.42 50.78 38.58
C ASN A 42 7.30 50.66 40.11
N GLU A 43 7.88 49.63 40.74
CA GLU A 43 8.02 49.51 42.20
C GLU A 43 9.41 49.99 42.68
N GLU A 44 9.50 50.56 43.89
CA GLU A 44 10.78 50.93 44.50
C GLU A 44 11.57 49.70 44.98
N VAL A 45 12.82 49.59 44.52
CA VAL A 45 13.75 48.56 45.02
C VAL A 45 14.17 48.94 46.45
N ARG A 46 13.67 48.20 47.44
CA ARG A 46 13.95 48.43 48.87
C ARG A 46 15.47 48.40 49.13
N GLY A 47 15.98 49.48 49.72
CA GLY A 47 17.43 49.64 49.99
C GLY A 47 18.28 49.99 48.76
N GLY A 48 17.68 50.11 47.57
CA GLY A 48 18.33 50.58 46.35
C GLY A 48 18.53 52.09 46.35
N THR A 49 19.17 52.64 47.39
CA THR A 49 19.38 54.09 47.58
C THR A 49 20.82 54.55 47.26
N GLN A 50 21.58 53.71 46.57
CA GLN A 50 23.00 53.90 46.25
C GLN A 50 23.21 54.04 44.74
N PRO A 51 24.29 54.70 44.29
CA PRO A 51 24.62 54.81 42.87
C PRO A 51 24.93 53.45 42.21
N ASP A 52 25.30 52.44 43.01
CA ASP A 52 25.50 51.06 42.57
C ASP A 52 24.45 50.14 43.21
N LEU A 53 23.71 49.39 42.40
CA LEU A 53 22.73 48.39 42.82
C LEU A 53 23.21 46.98 42.43
N THR A 54 23.65 46.20 43.42
CA THR A 54 23.93 44.77 43.22
C THR A 54 22.68 43.93 43.45
N ILE A 55 22.16 43.29 42.40
CA ILE A 55 21.02 42.37 42.44
C ILE A 55 21.47 40.92 42.28
N ASN A 56 20.66 39.99 42.79
CA ASN A 56 20.74 38.58 42.44
C ASN A 56 19.73 38.28 41.32
N ALA A 57 20.19 37.92 40.13
CA ALA A 57 19.38 37.87 38.92
C ALA A 57 18.51 36.59 38.86
N GLN A 58 17.32 36.64 39.47
CA GLN A 58 16.40 35.50 39.53
C GLN A 58 15.36 35.47 38.41
N ARG A 59 14.89 36.63 37.93
CA ARG A 59 13.90 36.78 36.85
C ARG A 59 14.23 37.99 35.98
N THR A 60 13.91 37.90 34.69
CA THR A 60 14.11 39.00 33.74
C THR A 60 13.25 40.20 34.14
N GLN A 61 13.88 41.37 34.33
CA GLN A 61 13.25 42.61 34.80
C GLN A 61 13.86 43.85 34.13
N LEU A 62 13.12 44.95 34.16
CA LEU A 62 13.61 46.29 33.82
C LEU A 62 14.00 47.04 35.09
N TYR A 63 15.05 47.85 35.00
CA TYR A 63 15.53 48.71 36.08
C TYR A 63 15.78 50.13 35.58
N VAL A 64 15.50 51.12 36.43
CA VAL A 64 15.86 52.52 36.23
C VAL A 64 16.25 53.14 37.57
N CYS A 65 17.15 54.12 37.56
CA CYS A 65 17.51 54.89 38.74
C CYS A 65 17.02 56.33 38.62
N ARG A 66 16.30 56.82 39.65
CA ARG A 66 16.02 58.25 39.84
C ARG A 66 17.17 58.86 40.62
N VAL A 67 17.81 59.88 40.04
CA VAL A 67 18.74 60.76 40.76
C VAL A 67 18.01 62.05 41.09
N HIS A 68 18.09 62.52 42.33
CA HIS A 68 17.51 63.80 42.73
C HIS A 68 18.37 64.58 43.73
N ASP A 69 18.19 65.89 43.79
CA ASP A 69 18.86 66.76 44.75
C ASP A 69 17.98 67.06 45.99
N SER A 70 18.52 67.87 46.91
CA SER A 70 17.79 68.39 48.08
C SER A 70 16.68 69.40 47.76
N LEU A 71 16.59 69.89 46.53
CA LEU A 71 15.55 70.81 46.05
C LEU A 71 14.44 70.06 45.29
N SER A 72 14.50 68.73 45.24
CA SER A 72 13.58 67.84 44.52
C SER A 72 13.62 67.96 43.00
N ASN A 73 14.69 68.51 42.41
CA ASN A 73 14.96 68.33 40.99
C ASN A 73 15.32 66.85 40.77
N CYS A 74 14.77 66.21 39.73
CA CYS A 74 15.05 64.79 39.47
C CYS A 74 15.25 64.46 37.99
N VAL A 75 16.16 63.53 37.72
CA VAL A 75 16.44 62.95 36.40
C VAL A 75 16.47 61.43 36.53
N PHE A 76 15.96 60.72 35.53
CA PHE A 76 16.01 59.26 35.47
C PHE A 76 17.12 58.80 34.53
N SER A 77 17.78 57.70 34.87
CA SER A 77 18.68 56.99 33.96
C SER A 77 17.91 56.41 32.77
N ASP A 78 18.64 55.88 31.79
CA ASP A 78 18.00 54.96 30.84
C ASP A 78 17.44 53.73 31.56
N TRP A 79 16.38 53.18 31.00
CA TRP A 79 15.86 51.88 31.37
C TRP A 79 16.79 50.78 30.85
N VAL A 80 17.27 49.94 31.75
CA VAL A 80 18.11 48.78 31.43
C VAL A 80 17.38 47.48 31.71
N LYS A 81 17.57 46.51 30.82
CA LYS A 81 17.02 45.17 31.01
C LYS A 81 18.08 44.25 31.57
N VAL A 82 17.73 43.49 32.60
CA VAL A 82 18.55 42.36 33.06
C VAL A 82 17.85 41.10 32.57
N LYS A 83 18.31 40.54 31.44
CA LYS A 83 17.82 39.27 30.87
C LYS A 83 18.44 38.13 31.67
N VAL A 84 17.59 37.27 32.24
CA VAL A 84 18.01 36.07 32.96
C VAL A 84 17.84 34.86 32.06
N LEU A 85 18.89 34.06 31.92
CA LEU A 85 18.86 32.78 31.21
C LEU A 85 18.72 31.63 32.20
N ASP A 86 17.81 30.69 31.91
CA ASP A 86 17.66 29.44 32.64
C ASP A 86 18.75 28.45 32.22
N ILE A 87 19.97 28.73 32.69
CA ILE A 87 21.20 28.00 32.44
C ILE A 87 21.95 27.96 33.76
N ASP A 88 22.44 26.78 34.15
CA ASP A 88 23.20 26.62 35.38
C ASP A 88 24.56 27.33 35.32
N LYS A 89 25.06 27.77 36.47
CA LYS A 89 26.34 28.49 36.61
C LYS A 89 27.57 27.62 36.34
N SER A 90 27.43 26.30 36.24
CA SER A 90 28.53 25.38 35.94
C SER A 90 29.27 25.67 34.62
N GLY A 91 28.68 26.45 33.71
CA GLY A 91 29.34 26.94 32.49
C GLY A 91 30.12 28.26 32.61
N LEU A 92 30.09 28.94 33.77
CA LEU A 92 30.83 30.18 33.99
C LEU A 92 32.30 29.89 34.38
N PRO A 93 33.30 30.54 33.75
CA PRO A 93 34.64 30.67 34.33
C PRO A 93 34.56 31.31 35.73
N LEU A 94 35.44 30.91 36.65
CA LEU A 94 35.49 31.53 38.00
C LEU A 94 35.79 33.04 37.93
N ASP A 95 36.59 33.44 36.95
CA ASP A 95 37.10 34.80 36.77
C ASP A 95 36.35 35.56 35.64
N TRP A 96 35.09 35.21 35.36
CA TRP A 96 34.27 35.88 34.34
C TRP A 96 33.92 37.32 34.74
N GLU A 97 34.37 38.31 33.95
CA GLU A 97 34.23 39.74 34.27
C GLU A 97 33.07 40.43 33.52
N GLY A 98 32.52 39.79 32.49
CA GLY A 98 31.35 40.27 31.73
C GLY A 98 31.47 40.13 30.22
N GLU A 99 32.57 39.55 29.73
CA GLU A 99 32.79 39.16 28.34
C GLU A 99 31.66 38.26 27.81
N PRO A 100 31.33 38.31 26.51
CA PRO A 100 30.27 37.46 25.97
C PRO A 100 30.64 35.98 26.07
N HIS A 101 29.67 35.12 26.35
CA HIS A 101 29.86 33.67 26.38
C HIS A 101 28.69 32.95 25.71
N ILE A 102 28.97 32.16 24.66
CA ILE A 102 27.96 31.41 23.90
C ILE A 102 27.60 30.12 24.65
N ALA A 103 26.46 30.14 25.33
CA ALA A 103 25.90 29.00 26.05
C ALA A 103 25.15 28.01 25.15
N VAL A 104 24.61 28.47 24.01
CA VAL A 104 23.97 27.61 22.99
C VAL A 104 24.50 27.98 21.61
N ASN A 105 25.25 27.06 21.00
CA ASN A 105 25.61 27.15 19.59
C ASN A 105 24.41 26.71 18.71
N PRO A 106 24.28 27.24 17.49
CA PRO A 106 23.34 26.73 16.51
C PRO A 106 23.70 25.28 16.12
N LYS A 107 22.77 24.61 15.43
CA LYS A 107 22.93 23.23 14.97
C LYS A 107 22.68 23.18 13.46
N PRO A 108 23.37 22.30 12.71
CA PRO A 108 23.10 22.11 11.28
C PRO A 108 21.66 21.61 11.06
N GLN A 109 21.07 21.97 9.93
CA GLN A 109 19.69 21.63 9.59
C GLN A 109 19.53 21.32 8.10
N SER A 110 18.88 20.20 7.79
CA SER A 110 18.42 19.89 6.43
C SER A 110 16.95 20.30 6.30
N VAL A 111 16.63 21.20 5.36
CA VAL A 111 15.32 21.85 5.25
C VAL A 111 14.78 21.74 3.82
N GLN A 112 13.52 21.36 3.68
CA GLN A 112 12.86 21.30 2.37
C GLN A 112 12.52 22.71 1.85
N PRO A 113 12.53 22.94 0.52
CA PRO A 113 12.01 24.18 -0.07
C PRO A 113 10.58 24.49 0.40
N GLY A 114 10.33 25.76 0.74
CA GLY A 114 9.06 26.24 1.30
C GLY A 114 8.88 26.02 2.80
N ALA A 115 9.72 25.21 3.45
CA ALA A 115 9.64 24.99 4.90
C ALA A 115 10.32 26.10 5.71
N LYS A 116 9.97 26.19 6.99
CA LYS A 116 10.54 27.14 7.95
C LYS A 116 11.85 26.61 8.54
N CYS A 117 12.94 27.37 8.40
CA CYS A 117 14.23 27.13 9.05
C CYS A 117 14.39 28.04 10.27
N THR A 118 15.06 27.57 11.33
CA THR A 118 15.31 28.36 12.54
C THR A 118 16.62 27.96 13.21
N LEU A 119 17.62 28.83 13.13
CA LEU A 119 18.88 28.71 13.87
C LEU A 119 18.82 29.54 15.16
N ARG A 120 19.44 29.05 16.23
CA ARG A 120 19.44 29.69 17.55
C ARG A 120 20.85 29.77 18.12
N CYS A 121 21.27 30.97 18.49
CA CYS A 121 22.50 31.26 19.19
C CYS A 121 22.13 31.94 20.51
N VAL A 122 22.55 31.43 21.66
CA VAL A 122 22.26 32.07 22.96
C VAL A 122 23.56 32.35 23.69
N ALA A 123 23.72 33.60 24.09
CA ALA A 123 24.85 34.05 24.88
C ALA A 123 24.44 34.95 26.05
N PHE A 124 25.31 34.98 27.05
CA PHE A 124 25.27 35.90 28.19
C PHE A 124 26.51 36.82 28.18
N GLY A 125 26.46 37.93 28.91
CA GLY A 125 27.39 39.05 28.85
C GLY A 125 26.94 40.21 29.74
N ASN A 126 27.88 40.95 30.31
CA ASN A 126 27.63 42.19 31.03
C ASN A 126 28.63 43.29 30.57
N PRO A 127 28.30 44.12 29.56
CA PRO A 127 26.96 44.36 29.00
C PRO A 127 26.38 43.19 28.20
N ALA A 128 25.06 43.16 28.08
CA ALA A 128 24.30 42.19 27.30
C ALA A 128 24.83 42.12 25.85
N PRO A 129 25.14 40.92 25.32
CA PRO A 129 25.68 40.82 23.98
C PRO A 129 24.68 41.19 22.90
N GLN A 130 25.20 41.81 21.84
CA GLN A 130 24.54 41.99 20.55
C GLN A 130 24.85 40.79 19.65
N TYR A 131 24.01 40.56 18.65
CA TYR A 131 24.12 39.42 17.72
C TYR A 131 24.20 39.94 16.30
N GLN A 132 24.96 39.27 15.43
CA GLN A 132 24.91 39.46 13.99
C GLN A 132 25.08 38.11 13.29
N TRP A 133 24.12 37.72 12.46
CA TRP A 133 24.21 36.49 11.67
C TRP A 133 24.91 36.70 10.34
N TYR A 134 25.64 35.68 9.89
CA TYR A 134 26.33 35.63 8.61
C TYR A 134 25.94 34.36 7.86
N ARG A 135 25.96 34.44 6.52
CA ARG A 135 25.82 33.30 5.60
C ARG A 135 26.94 33.36 4.58
N ASN A 136 27.70 32.27 4.43
CA ASN A 136 28.83 32.16 3.50
C ASN A 136 29.83 33.34 3.63
N GLY A 137 30.08 33.77 4.88
CA GLY A 137 30.97 34.90 5.21
C GLY A 137 30.39 36.30 5.03
N GLN A 138 29.16 36.46 4.53
CA GLN A 138 28.50 37.76 4.35
C GLN A 138 27.47 38.04 5.46
N PRO A 139 27.40 39.26 6.03
CA PRO A 139 26.44 39.61 7.06
C PRO A 139 25.00 39.63 6.51
N LEU A 140 24.07 39.03 7.26
CA LEU A 140 22.65 39.06 6.94
C LEU A 140 22.01 40.33 7.51
N GLN A 141 21.49 41.19 6.63
CA GLN A 141 20.87 42.45 7.01
C GLN A 141 19.70 42.24 8.00
N ASP A 142 19.67 43.06 9.05
CA ASP A 142 18.64 43.07 10.11
C ASP A 142 18.47 41.75 10.88
N LYS A 143 19.42 40.80 10.75
CA LYS A 143 19.44 39.53 11.51
C LYS A 143 20.33 39.67 12.74
N ILE A 144 19.79 40.37 13.74
CA ILE A 144 20.48 40.79 14.96
C ILE A 144 19.90 40.21 16.28
N SER A 145 19.21 39.07 16.22
CA SER A 145 18.63 38.39 17.39
C SER A 145 19.34 37.06 17.69
N ASP A 146 19.11 36.55 18.90
CA ASP A 146 19.44 35.18 19.34
C ASP A 146 18.77 34.07 18.50
N ILE A 147 17.84 34.42 17.60
CA ILE A 147 17.17 33.51 16.66
C ILE A 147 17.23 34.08 15.24
N LEU A 148 17.78 33.30 14.30
CA LEU A 148 17.64 33.53 12.87
C LEU A 148 16.48 32.68 12.34
N GLN A 149 15.42 33.35 11.89
CA GLN A 149 14.24 32.74 11.29
C GLN A 149 14.18 32.99 9.78
N ILE A 150 13.89 31.94 9.02
CA ILE A 150 13.60 31.96 7.58
C ILE A 150 12.26 31.24 7.41
N ASP A 151 11.19 31.97 7.12
CA ASP A 151 9.83 31.39 7.12
C ASP A 151 9.47 30.57 5.87
N CYS A 152 10.14 30.82 4.74
CA CYS A 152 9.98 30.09 3.49
C CYS A 152 11.36 29.87 2.86
N ALA A 153 11.96 28.71 3.09
CA ALA A 153 13.30 28.40 2.59
C ALA A 153 13.32 28.21 1.06
N THR A 154 14.38 28.68 0.41
CA THR A 154 14.65 28.52 -1.03
C THR A 154 16.09 28.05 -1.21
N ALA A 155 16.49 27.56 -2.39
CA ALA A 155 17.85 27.05 -2.61
C ALA A 155 18.97 28.04 -2.22
N GLU A 156 18.74 29.35 -2.40
CA GLU A 156 19.67 30.43 -2.01
C GLU A 156 19.88 30.56 -0.50
N HIS A 157 19.01 29.95 0.32
CA HIS A 157 19.17 29.89 1.76
C HIS A 157 20.11 28.75 2.21
N GLY A 158 20.61 27.93 1.29
CA GLY A 158 21.64 26.94 1.58
C GLY A 158 23.01 27.57 1.86
N GLY A 159 23.81 26.91 2.69
CA GLY A 159 25.20 27.29 2.96
C GLY A 159 25.56 27.30 4.44
N SER A 160 26.74 27.84 4.74
CA SER A 160 27.31 27.84 6.09
C SER A 160 26.93 29.11 6.86
N TYR A 161 26.35 28.93 8.03
CA TYR A 161 25.86 29.99 8.90
C TYR A 161 26.69 30.07 10.18
N LEU A 162 26.94 31.30 10.62
CA LEU A 162 27.66 31.61 11.85
C LEU A 162 27.12 32.89 12.46
N CYS A 163 27.20 33.01 13.78
CA CYS A 163 26.71 34.15 14.53
C CYS A 163 27.87 34.79 15.29
N SER A 164 28.13 36.08 15.03
CA SER A 164 28.93 36.92 15.90
C SER A 164 28.09 37.33 17.10
N VAL A 165 28.72 37.30 18.27
CA VAL A 165 28.18 37.71 19.55
C VAL A 165 29.19 38.65 20.20
N SER A 166 28.82 39.92 20.40
CA SER A 166 29.76 40.95 20.85
C SER A 166 29.20 41.85 21.94
N ASN A 167 30.10 42.37 22.77
CA ASN A 167 29.83 43.54 23.61
C ASN A 167 31.06 44.46 23.61
N ARG A 168 31.11 45.45 24.51
CA ARG A 168 32.22 46.43 24.58
C ARG A 168 33.59 45.83 24.97
N LEU A 169 33.64 44.57 25.42
CA LEU A 169 34.85 43.90 25.90
C LEU A 169 35.44 42.99 24.82
N GLU A 170 34.60 42.21 24.14
CA GLU A 170 35.03 41.20 23.16
C GLU A 170 33.94 40.93 22.11
N GLU A 171 34.36 40.41 20.95
CA GLU A 171 33.52 39.76 19.95
C GLU A 171 33.93 38.28 19.81
N ILE A 172 32.99 37.36 20.01
CA ILE A 172 33.19 35.92 19.84
C ILE A 172 32.22 35.34 18.81
N TRP A 173 32.57 34.19 18.25
CA TRP A 173 31.87 33.60 17.12
C TRP A 173 31.38 32.18 17.45
N THR A 174 30.19 31.81 16.97
CA THR A 174 29.76 30.41 17.01
C THR A 174 30.64 29.56 16.10
N LYS A 175 30.63 28.24 16.32
CA LYS A 175 31.07 27.31 15.27
C LYS A 175 30.17 27.50 14.03
N PRO A 176 30.72 27.40 12.80
CA PRO A 176 29.90 27.39 11.60
C PRO A 176 29.00 26.15 11.61
N VAL A 177 27.77 26.30 11.11
CA VAL A 177 26.83 25.20 10.89
C VAL A 177 26.20 25.32 9.51
N ASP A 178 26.10 24.19 8.82
CA ASP A 178 25.56 24.16 7.48
C ASP A 178 24.04 23.97 7.51
N VAL A 179 23.35 24.73 6.65
CA VAL A 179 21.93 24.56 6.35
C VAL A 179 21.83 24.03 4.94
N ASP A 180 21.39 22.79 4.80
CA ASP A 180 21.22 22.13 3.53
C ASP A 180 19.78 22.30 3.06
N ILE A 181 19.58 22.98 1.94
CA ILE A 181 18.27 23.04 1.30
C ILE A 181 18.12 21.82 0.41
N VAL A 182 17.63 20.74 1.02
CA VAL A 182 17.47 19.45 0.39
C VAL A 182 16.37 19.53 -0.66
N GLN A 183 16.77 19.75 -1.91
CA GLN A 183 16.00 19.33 -3.06
C GLN A 183 15.80 17.81 -2.96
N ASN A 184 14.65 17.32 -3.41
CA ASN A 184 14.06 16.07 -2.94
C ASN A 184 14.78 14.77 -3.41
N ASP A 185 15.98 14.91 -3.98
CA ASP A 185 16.70 13.90 -4.76
C ASP A 185 17.98 13.37 -4.06
N GLN A 186 18.33 13.86 -2.85
CA GLN A 186 19.58 13.50 -2.15
C GLN A 186 19.49 13.21 -0.64
N LEU A 187 18.30 12.91 -0.11
CA LEU A 187 18.24 12.03 1.07
C LEU A 187 18.34 10.58 0.59
N PRO A 188 18.98 9.66 1.32
CA PRO A 188 18.68 8.24 1.12
C PRO A 188 17.20 8.08 1.46
N HIS A 189 16.37 7.93 0.43
CA HIS A 189 14.97 7.56 0.63
C HIS A 189 14.98 6.31 1.51
N ALA A 190 14.26 6.33 2.62
CA ALA A 190 13.93 5.11 3.31
C ALA A 190 13.27 4.20 2.27
N GLU A 191 13.95 3.11 1.90
CA GLU A 191 13.54 2.26 0.78
C GLU A 191 12.05 1.95 0.92
N PRO A 192 11.24 2.09 -0.14
CA PRO A 192 9.82 1.93 -0.01
C PRO A 192 9.51 0.52 0.52
N THR A 193 8.93 0.45 1.73
CA THR A 193 8.56 -0.83 2.34
C THR A 193 7.06 -1.05 2.26
N ALA A 194 6.67 -2.33 2.21
CA ALA A 194 5.30 -2.77 2.39
C ALA A 194 5.09 -3.24 3.84
N SER A 195 3.93 -3.01 4.43
CA SER A 195 3.57 -3.64 5.73
C SER A 195 3.26 -5.14 5.57
N ASP A 196 2.83 -5.54 4.37
CA ASP A 196 2.52 -6.89 3.91
C ASP A 196 2.26 -6.82 2.39
N LYS A 197 2.34 -7.95 1.68
CA LYS A 197 2.09 -8.02 0.23
C LYS A 197 1.05 -9.12 -0.04
N VAL A 198 -0.05 -8.77 -0.72
CA VAL A 198 -1.22 -9.66 -0.91
C VAL A 198 -1.67 -9.63 -2.36
N ALA A 199 -1.91 -10.80 -2.93
CA ALA A 199 -2.38 -10.94 -4.31
C ALA A 199 -3.62 -11.84 -4.43
N LEU A 200 -4.57 -11.43 -5.27
CA LEU A 200 -5.66 -12.27 -5.76
C LEU A 200 -5.54 -12.43 -7.27
N LEU A 201 -5.38 -13.67 -7.73
CA LEU A 201 -5.29 -14.05 -9.14
C LEU A 201 -6.53 -14.88 -9.49
N ILE A 202 -7.21 -14.54 -10.59
CA ILE A 202 -8.37 -15.27 -11.10
C ILE A 202 -8.15 -15.63 -12.57
N GLY A 203 -8.33 -16.90 -12.93
CA GLY A 203 -8.29 -17.38 -14.32
C GLY A 203 -9.60 -18.05 -14.70
N ASN A 204 -10.36 -17.46 -15.62
CA ASN A 204 -11.64 -18.02 -16.10
C ASN A 204 -11.48 -18.59 -17.50
N MET A 205 -11.78 -19.89 -17.66
CA MET A 205 -11.56 -20.65 -18.91
C MET A 205 -12.80 -21.41 -19.37
N ASN A 206 -13.56 -21.99 -18.45
CA ASN A 206 -14.65 -22.92 -18.75
C ASN A 206 -16.01 -22.21 -18.74
N TYR A 207 -16.24 -21.32 -19.70
CA TYR A 207 -17.49 -20.57 -19.84
C TYR A 207 -18.66 -21.48 -20.25
N SER A 208 -19.82 -21.25 -19.64
CA SER A 208 -21.03 -22.06 -19.87
C SER A 208 -21.76 -21.73 -21.17
N HIS A 209 -21.53 -20.52 -21.70
CA HIS A 209 -22.28 -19.92 -22.81
C HIS A 209 -21.41 -19.15 -23.81
N HIS A 210 -20.08 -19.26 -23.70
CA HIS A 210 -19.09 -18.52 -24.50
C HIS A 210 -17.94 -19.48 -24.86
N PRO A 211 -17.06 -19.12 -25.82
CA PRO A 211 -15.85 -19.90 -26.11
C PRO A 211 -15.01 -20.16 -24.84
N GLY A 212 -14.32 -21.29 -24.83
CA GLY A 212 -13.42 -21.65 -23.73
C GLY A 212 -11.99 -21.21 -24.04
N LEU A 213 -11.25 -20.75 -23.03
CA LEU A 213 -9.85 -20.34 -23.15
C LEU A 213 -8.90 -21.43 -22.63
N MET A 214 -7.62 -21.35 -22.99
CA MET A 214 -6.60 -22.33 -22.58
C MET A 214 -5.50 -21.73 -21.71
N ALA A 215 -4.98 -20.54 -22.01
CA ALA A 215 -3.83 -19.96 -21.31
C ALA A 215 -4.02 -19.61 -19.82
N PRO A 216 -5.21 -19.18 -19.32
CA PRO A 216 -5.34 -18.66 -17.95
C PRO A 216 -4.88 -19.62 -16.83
N ILE A 217 -4.83 -20.94 -17.08
CA ILE A 217 -4.25 -21.93 -16.16
C ILE A 217 -2.74 -21.72 -15.95
N ILE A 218 -1.97 -21.63 -17.04
CA ILE A 218 -0.51 -21.47 -17.00
C ILE A 218 -0.18 -20.07 -16.50
N ASP A 219 -0.87 -19.06 -17.04
CA ASP A 219 -0.66 -17.66 -16.70
C ASP A 219 -0.83 -17.40 -15.19
N VAL A 220 -1.95 -17.87 -14.61
CA VAL A 220 -2.20 -17.75 -13.16
C VAL A 220 -1.21 -18.57 -12.34
N HIS A 221 -0.81 -19.77 -12.79
CA HIS A 221 0.11 -20.63 -12.06
C HIS A 221 1.53 -20.05 -11.98
N GLU A 222 2.10 -19.66 -13.12
CA GLU A 222 3.44 -19.07 -13.17
C GLU A 222 3.50 -17.74 -12.42
N LEU A 223 2.53 -16.85 -12.66
CA LEU A 223 2.47 -15.57 -11.98
C LEU A 223 2.29 -15.73 -10.46
N ALA A 224 1.51 -16.72 -10.00
CA ALA A 224 1.39 -17.04 -8.59
C ALA A 224 2.73 -17.44 -7.97
N ASN A 225 3.49 -18.31 -8.64
CA ASN A 225 4.80 -18.76 -8.17
C ASN A 225 5.82 -17.60 -8.10
N LEU A 226 5.82 -16.70 -9.08
CA LEU A 226 6.70 -15.53 -9.10
C LEU A 226 6.33 -14.51 -8.01
N LEU A 227 5.04 -14.25 -7.80
CA LEU A 227 4.57 -13.38 -6.71
C LEU A 227 4.86 -13.97 -5.33
N GLN A 228 4.77 -15.30 -5.16
CA GLN A 228 5.18 -15.97 -3.93
C GLN A 228 6.68 -15.82 -3.64
N GLN A 229 7.54 -15.90 -4.66
CA GLN A 229 8.99 -15.61 -4.52
C GLN A 229 9.25 -14.17 -4.08
N LEU A 230 8.43 -13.22 -4.53
CA LEU A 230 8.45 -11.83 -4.08
C LEU A 230 7.86 -11.63 -2.67
N GLY A 231 7.40 -12.68 -2.00
CA GLY A 231 6.81 -12.63 -0.66
C GLY A 231 5.35 -12.18 -0.63
N PHE A 232 4.60 -12.30 -1.73
CA PHE A 232 3.15 -12.07 -1.71
C PHE A 232 2.40 -13.27 -1.13
N ARG A 233 1.38 -12.96 -0.34
CA ARG A 233 0.31 -13.88 0.04
C ARG A 233 -0.67 -14.02 -1.11
N VAL A 234 -0.41 -15.01 -1.96
CA VAL A 234 -1.22 -15.26 -3.16
C VAL A 234 -2.44 -16.14 -2.83
N VAL A 235 -3.60 -15.76 -3.37
CA VAL A 235 -4.76 -16.64 -3.52
C VAL A 235 -5.02 -16.73 -5.03
N SER A 236 -4.91 -17.94 -5.60
CA SER A 236 -5.10 -18.20 -7.02
C SER A 236 -6.34 -19.07 -7.22
N LEU A 237 -7.26 -18.65 -8.09
CA LEU A 237 -8.57 -19.29 -8.27
C LEU A 237 -8.89 -19.46 -9.74
N LEU A 238 -9.36 -20.65 -10.11
CA LEU A 238 -9.82 -20.94 -11.47
C LEU A 238 -11.33 -21.06 -11.56
N ASP A 239 -11.90 -20.70 -12.72
CA ASP A 239 -13.29 -20.96 -13.10
C ASP A 239 -14.31 -20.53 -12.04
N LEU A 240 -14.37 -19.21 -11.81
CA LEU A 240 -15.26 -18.59 -10.83
C LEU A 240 -16.54 -18.06 -11.47
N THR A 241 -17.67 -18.42 -10.84
CA THR A 241 -18.95 -17.77 -11.10
C THR A 241 -18.96 -16.33 -10.56
N ARG A 242 -19.93 -15.53 -11.00
CA ARG A 242 -20.07 -14.13 -10.59
C ARG A 242 -20.12 -13.94 -9.08
N GLU A 243 -20.88 -14.78 -8.38
CA GLU A 243 -20.99 -14.72 -6.91
C GLU A 243 -19.65 -15.06 -6.25
N GLU A 244 -18.95 -16.08 -6.76
CA GLU A 244 -17.64 -16.49 -6.25
C GLU A 244 -16.56 -15.44 -6.50
N MET A 245 -16.53 -14.78 -7.67
CA MET A 245 -15.61 -13.68 -7.95
C MET A 245 -15.81 -12.50 -7.00
N LEU A 246 -17.07 -12.13 -6.72
CA LEU A 246 -17.39 -11.06 -5.76
C LEU A 246 -16.98 -11.46 -4.34
N ALA A 247 -17.28 -12.69 -3.92
CA ALA A 247 -16.90 -13.18 -2.59
C ALA A 247 -15.37 -13.30 -2.41
N ALA A 248 -14.64 -13.74 -3.44
CA ALA A 248 -13.19 -13.78 -3.47
C ALA A 248 -12.60 -12.36 -3.38
N THR A 249 -13.16 -11.41 -4.13
CA THR A 249 -12.78 -9.99 -4.07
C THR A 249 -13.01 -9.41 -2.68
N ASP A 250 -14.17 -9.66 -2.06
CA ASP A 250 -14.46 -9.21 -0.69
C ASP A 250 -13.51 -9.81 0.34
N LYS A 251 -13.06 -11.06 0.14
CA LYS A 251 -12.04 -11.72 0.98
C LYS A 251 -10.65 -11.13 0.79
N PHE A 252 -10.23 -10.87 -0.45
CA PHE A 252 -9.00 -10.13 -0.75
C PHE A 252 -8.99 -8.74 -0.10
N LEU A 253 -10.09 -8.00 -0.23
CA LEU A 253 -10.26 -6.69 0.40
C LEU A 253 -10.23 -6.75 1.94
N GLN A 254 -10.53 -7.88 2.58
CA GLN A 254 -10.36 -8.07 4.04
C GLN A 254 -8.90 -8.19 4.47
N LEU A 255 -7.98 -8.59 3.56
CA LEU A 255 -6.54 -8.69 3.83
C LEU A 255 -5.80 -7.35 3.63
N LEU A 256 -6.38 -6.42 2.88
CA LEU A 256 -5.80 -5.10 2.61
C LEU A 256 -6.07 -4.10 3.74
N ASP A 257 -5.06 -3.28 4.03
CA ASP A 257 -5.07 -2.22 5.05
C ASP A 257 -3.98 -1.17 4.75
N ARG A 258 -3.81 -0.19 5.65
CA ARG A 258 -2.77 0.83 5.58
C ARG A 258 -1.39 0.20 5.42
N GLY A 259 -0.66 0.63 4.39
CA GLY A 259 0.70 0.17 4.13
C GLY A 259 0.81 -1.15 3.37
N VAL A 260 -0.29 -1.85 3.07
CA VAL A 260 -0.27 -3.12 2.32
C VAL A 260 -0.09 -2.86 0.82
N TYR A 261 0.63 -3.73 0.13
CA TYR A 261 0.64 -3.77 -1.34
C TYR A 261 -0.40 -4.78 -1.79
N GLY A 262 -1.45 -4.30 -2.45
CA GLY A 262 -2.49 -5.13 -3.04
C GLY A 262 -2.29 -5.30 -4.53
N LEU A 263 -2.23 -6.53 -5.01
CA LEU A 263 -2.24 -6.87 -6.44
C LEU A 263 -3.50 -7.67 -6.77
N PHE A 264 -4.24 -7.25 -7.79
CA PHE A 264 -5.34 -8.02 -8.36
C PHE A 264 -4.99 -8.34 -9.81
N TYR A 265 -5.04 -9.61 -10.18
CA TYR A 265 -4.80 -10.08 -11.53
C TYR A 265 -6.00 -10.91 -12.01
N TYR A 266 -6.37 -10.71 -13.27
CA TYR A 266 -7.41 -11.51 -13.92
C TYR A 266 -7.01 -11.86 -15.35
N ALA A 267 -7.17 -13.13 -15.71
CA ALA A 267 -7.08 -13.63 -17.08
C ALA A 267 -8.42 -14.26 -17.51
N GLY A 268 -8.89 -13.91 -18.69
CA GLY A 268 -10.12 -14.45 -19.26
C GLY A 268 -10.89 -13.43 -20.12
N HIS A 269 -12.14 -13.75 -20.45
CA HIS A 269 -13.02 -12.82 -21.16
C HIS A 269 -13.29 -11.57 -20.31
N GLY A 270 -13.30 -10.43 -21.00
CA GLY A 270 -13.47 -9.11 -20.44
C GLY A 270 -13.84 -8.12 -21.55
N TYR A 271 -14.43 -6.99 -21.15
CA TYR A 271 -14.79 -5.94 -22.08
C TYR A 271 -14.66 -4.56 -21.44
N GLU A 272 -14.49 -3.51 -22.26
CA GLU A 272 -14.53 -2.13 -21.80
C GLU A 272 -15.85 -1.45 -22.20
N ARG A 273 -16.31 -0.50 -21.37
CA ARG A 273 -17.36 0.42 -21.74
C ARG A 273 -17.25 1.76 -21.01
N ALA A 274 -17.04 2.83 -21.78
CA ALA A 274 -16.99 4.21 -21.28
C ALA A 274 -15.98 4.37 -20.12
N GLY A 275 -14.71 3.98 -20.40
CA GLY A 275 -13.62 4.07 -19.43
C GLY A 275 -13.67 3.02 -18.31
N ARG A 276 -14.44 1.93 -18.47
CA ARG A 276 -14.70 0.94 -17.40
C ARG A 276 -14.59 -0.49 -17.89
N ASN A 277 -13.77 -1.25 -17.19
CA ASN A 277 -13.48 -2.62 -17.51
C ASN A 277 -14.38 -3.55 -16.69
N TYR A 278 -14.87 -4.60 -17.33
CA TYR A 278 -15.76 -5.60 -16.75
C TYR A 278 -15.21 -6.99 -17.01
N LEU A 279 -15.05 -7.78 -15.95
CA LEU A 279 -14.59 -9.16 -16.01
C LEU A 279 -15.80 -10.07 -16.20
N VAL A 280 -15.74 -11.00 -17.17
CA VAL A 280 -16.84 -11.91 -17.51
C VAL A 280 -16.71 -13.21 -16.70
N PRO A 281 -17.69 -13.56 -15.85
CA PRO A 281 -17.65 -14.82 -15.10
C PRO A 281 -18.04 -16.04 -15.96
N ILE A 282 -17.68 -17.26 -15.53
CA ILE A 282 -17.98 -18.49 -16.30
C ILE A 282 -19.48 -18.79 -16.46
N ASP A 283 -20.33 -18.20 -15.60
CA ASP A 283 -21.79 -18.32 -15.60
C ASP A 283 -22.48 -17.12 -16.28
N ALA A 284 -21.72 -16.26 -16.98
CA ALA A 284 -22.29 -15.16 -17.74
C ALA A 284 -23.22 -15.68 -18.87
N PRO A 285 -24.46 -15.19 -18.98
CA PRO A 285 -25.35 -15.55 -20.09
C PRO A 285 -24.84 -14.97 -21.42
N GLN A 286 -25.37 -15.47 -22.53
CA GLN A 286 -25.13 -14.90 -23.86
C GLN A 286 -26.42 -14.25 -24.39
N PRO A 287 -26.44 -12.94 -24.70
CA PRO A 287 -25.42 -11.93 -24.36
C PRO A 287 -25.47 -11.53 -22.87
N TYR A 288 -24.33 -11.17 -22.29
CA TYR A 288 -24.26 -10.61 -20.93
C TYR A 288 -24.41 -9.08 -20.91
N ARG A 289 -24.52 -8.55 -19.69
CA ARG A 289 -24.64 -7.13 -19.38
C ARG A 289 -23.74 -6.76 -18.20
N PRO A 290 -23.50 -5.46 -17.94
CA PRO A 290 -22.76 -4.99 -16.75
C PRO A 290 -23.26 -5.55 -15.41
N GLU A 291 -24.53 -5.92 -15.32
CA GLU A 291 -25.13 -6.55 -14.14
C GLU A 291 -24.69 -8.01 -13.92
N ASN A 292 -24.27 -8.72 -14.97
CA ASN A 292 -23.74 -10.08 -14.93
C ASN A 292 -22.22 -10.15 -14.67
N CYS A 293 -21.52 -9.02 -14.79
CA CYS A 293 -20.06 -8.97 -14.74
C CYS A 293 -19.53 -8.32 -13.45
N VAL A 294 -18.20 -8.33 -13.27
CA VAL A 294 -17.50 -7.67 -12.16
C VAL A 294 -16.78 -6.42 -12.66
N CYS A 295 -17.16 -5.23 -12.16
CA CYS A 295 -16.56 -3.97 -12.60
C CYS A 295 -15.23 -3.68 -11.88
N VAL A 296 -14.14 -3.60 -12.64
CA VAL A 296 -12.77 -3.45 -12.13
C VAL A 296 -12.56 -2.14 -11.36
N GLN A 297 -13.15 -1.04 -11.82
CA GLN A 297 -13.05 0.26 -11.15
C GLN A 297 -13.69 0.24 -9.75
N ARG A 298 -14.61 -0.71 -9.46
CA ARG A 298 -15.11 -0.93 -8.09
C ARG A 298 -14.05 -1.61 -7.22
N VAL A 299 -13.30 -2.56 -7.77
CA VAL A 299 -12.20 -3.24 -7.08
C VAL A 299 -11.14 -2.21 -6.68
N MET A 300 -10.65 -1.38 -7.62
CA MET A 300 -9.68 -0.32 -7.33
C MET A 300 -10.20 0.69 -6.28
N LEU A 301 -11.46 1.15 -6.40
CA LEU A 301 -12.05 2.07 -5.43
C LEU A 301 -12.05 1.45 -4.01
N ASN A 302 -12.38 0.17 -3.90
CA ASN A 302 -12.38 -0.53 -2.63
C ASN A 302 -10.96 -0.76 -2.09
N MET A 303 -9.96 -1.01 -2.96
CA MET A 303 -8.54 -1.07 -2.57
C MET A 303 -8.05 0.29 -2.04
N GLN A 304 -8.36 1.40 -2.73
CA GLN A 304 -8.05 2.76 -2.26
C GLN A 304 -8.64 3.05 -0.88
N GLN A 305 -9.88 2.62 -0.61
CA GLN A 305 -10.54 2.79 0.69
C GLN A 305 -9.82 2.07 1.84
N LYS A 306 -9.02 1.03 1.55
CA LYS A 306 -8.17 0.33 2.51
C LYS A 306 -6.85 1.05 2.81
N ARG A 307 -6.55 2.18 2.17
CA ARG A 307 -5.35 3.00 2.40
C ARG A 307 -4.03 2.25 2.16
N THR A 308 -4.07 1.28 1.26
CA THR A 308 -2.91 0.54 0.71
C THR A 308 -1.74 1.49 0.36
N ALA A 309 -0.50 1.02 0.49
CA ALA A 309 0.66 1.77 0.02
C ALA A 309 0.88 1.61 -1.49
N LEU A 310 0.42 0.51 -2.07
CA LEU A 310 0.42 0.25 -3.51
C LEU A 310 -0.85 -0.52 -3.89
N SER A 311 -1.45 -0.21 -5.03
CA SER A 311 -2.60 -0.93 -5.58
C SER A 311 -2.44 -1.13 -7.07
N VAL A 312 -2.13 -2.38 -7.44
CA VAL A 312 -1.91 -2.81 -8.82
C VAL A 312 -3.10 -3.63 -9.28
N ILE A 313 -3.60 -3.32 -10.47
CA ILE A 313 -4.54 -4.18 -11.19
C ILE A 313 -3.92 -4.55 -12.54
N LEU A 314 -3.84 -5.84 -12.83
CA LEU A 314 -3.35 -6.38 -14.08
C LEU A 314 -4.49 -7.14 -14.77
N LEU A 315 -4.84 -6.75 -16.00
CA LEU A 315 -5.93 -7.38 -16.76
C LEU A 315 -5.39 -8.01 -18.04
N ASP A 316 -5.43 -9.34 -18.11
CA ASP A 316 -5.16 -10.12 -19.33
C ASP A 316 -6.49 -10.49 -19.99
N THR A 317 -7.12 -9.50 -20.61
CA THR A 317 -8.45 -9.59 -21.24
C THR A 317 -8.53 -8.76 -22.51
N CYS A 318 -9.44 -9.13 -23.41
CA CYS A 318 -9.95 -8.20 -24.42
C CYS A 318 -10.61 -6.98 -23.79
N ARG A 319 -10.68 -5.88 -24.55
CA ARG A 319 -11.29 -4.60 -24.16
C ARG A 319 -12.20 -4.02 -25.25
N LYS A 320 -12.65 -4.86 -26.18
CA LYS A 320 -13.68 -4.55 -27.18
C LYS A 320 -15.06 -4.31 -26.55
N TRP A 321 -16.01 -3.84 -27.36
CA TRP A 321 -17.36 -3.49 -26.93
C TRP A 321 -18.45 -3.76 -27.97
N TYR A 322 -19.53 -4.44 -27.55
CA TYR A 322 -20.50 -5.04 -28.47
C TYR A 322 -21.95 -4.50 -28.44
N ASN A 323 -22.39 -3.67 -27.47
CA ASN A 323 -23.82 -3.24 -27.43
C ASN A 323 -24.13 -1.88 -26.77
N GLN A 324 -24.14 -0.81 -27.58
CA GLN A 324 -24.23 0.62 -27.19
C GLN A 324 -25.37 1.05 -26.22
N HIS A 325 -26.40 0.24 -25.93
CA HIS A 325 -27.65 0.72 -25.28
C HIS A 325 -27.80 0.52 -23.76
N CYS A 326 -26.99 -0.29 -23.07
CA CYS A 326 -27.15 -0.44 -21.60
C CYS A 326 -26.61 0.78 -20.80
N ILE A 327 -26.81 0.83 -19.47
CA ILE A 327 -26.29 1.93 -18.62
C ILE A 327 -25.00 1.46 -17.91
N PRO A 328 -23.88 2.21 -17.95
CA PRO A 328 -22.68 1.90 -17.16
C PRO A 328 -22.96 1.91 -15.65
N SER A 329 -22.18 1.17 -14.86
CA SER A 329 -22.29 1.21 -13.38
C SER A 329 -22.17 2.64 -12.81
N VAL A 330 -22.81 2.95 -11.68
CA VAL A 330 -22.57 4.24 -10.99
C VAL A 330 -21.48 4.07 -9.92
N ILE A 331 -20.34 4.74 -10.11
CA ILE A 331 -19.17 4.70 -9.22
C ILE A 331 -18.73 6.15 -8.97
N LYS A 332 -18.31 6.48 -7.74
CA LYS A 332 -17.70 7.79 -7.44
C LYS A 332 -16.34 7.90 -8.15
N PRO A 333 -15.90 9.09 -8.58
CA PRO A 333 -14.55 9.28 -9.10
C PRO A 333 -13.50 8.71 -8.15
N LEU A 334 -12.47 8.05 -8.70
CA LEU A 334 -11.32 7.57 -7.93
C LEU A 334 -10.58 8.77 -7.33
N GLY A 335 -10.09 8.62 -6.10
CA GLY A 335 -9.29 9.67 -5.46
C GLY A 335 -7.89 9.75 -6.06
N PRO A 336 -7.23 10.92 -6.06
CA PRO A 336 -5.84 11.08 -6.50
C PRO A 336 -4.86 10.57 -5.42
N SER A 337 -4.99 9.30 -5.02
CA SER A 337 -4.27 8.68 -3.91
C SER A 337 -2.77 8.52 -4.15
N GLY A 338 -2.31 8.59 -5.40
CA GLY A 338 -0.88 8.63 -5.75
C GLY A 338 -0.17 7.28 -5.69
N ASN A 339 -0.92 6.17 -5.66
CA ASN A 339 -0.47 4.82 -5.33
C ASN A 339 -1.07 3.72 -6.24
N THR A 340 -1.81 4.08 -7.29
CA THR A 340 -2.52 3.13 -8.15
C THR A 340 -1.76 2.86 -9.44
N VAL A 341 -1.79 1.62 -9.92
CA VAL A 341 -1.29 1.21 -11.24
C VAL A 341 -2.31 0.25 -11.88
N TYR A 342 -2.61 0.48 -13.15
CA TYR A 342 -3.28 -0.47 -14.03
C TYR A 342 -2.31 -0.87 -15.15
N GLY A 343 -2.14 -2.16 -15.37
CA GLY A 343 -1.56 -2.72 -16.60
C GLY A 343 -2.65 -3.48 -17.35
N TYR A 344 -2.97 -3.03 -18.55
CA TYR A 344 -3.91 -3.72 -19.44
C TYR A 344 -3.11 -4.44 -20.52
N ALA A 345 -3.38 -5.72 -20.74
CA ALA A 345 -2.72 -6.52 -21.78
C ALA A 345 -2.91 -5.97 -23.20
N THR A 346 -3.97 -5.21 -23.43
CA THR A 346 -4.30 -4.58 -24.70
C THR A 346 -4.89 -3.17 -24.51
N CYS A 347 -5.00 -2.39 -25.59
CA CYS A 347 -5.58 -1.04 -25.63
C CYS A 347 -7.12 -1.03 -25.46
N GLU A 348 -7.72 0.15 -25.31
CA GLU A 348 -9.18 0.33 -25.45
C GLU A 348 -9.62 -0.08 -26.87
N ASP A 349 -10.77 -0.75 -26.99
CA ASP A 349 -11.33 -1.32 -28.23
C ASP A 349 -10.44 -2.37 -28.95
N ALA A 350 -9.48 -3.01 -28.26
CA ALA A 350 -8.58 -4.02 -28.82
C ALA A 350 -8.68 -5.41 -28.12
N GLU A 351 -8.09 -6.43 -28.76
CA GLU A 351 -7.99 -7.82 -28.27
C GLU A 351 -6.70 -8.11 -27.53
N ALA A 352 -6.76 -9.07 -26.60
CA ALA A 352 -5.60 -9.77 -26.05
C ALA A 352 -5.58 -11.19 -26.62
N PHE A 353 -4.40 -11.77 -26.79
CA PHE A 353 -4.20 -13.04 -27.50
C PHE A 353 -3.51 -14.10 -26.64
N GLU A 354 -3.90 -15.36 -26.81
CA GLU A 354 -3.15 -16.52 -26.36
C GLU A 354 -2.47 -17.25 -27.54
N VAL A 355 -1.38 -17.96 -27.27
CA VAL A 355 -0.67 -18.76 -28.27
C VAL A 355 -0.58 -20.20 -27.81
N GLN A 356 -0.91 -21.13 -28.71
CA GLN A 356 -0.73 -22.56 -28.54
C GLN A 356 0.62 -23.00 -29.14
N ASP A 357 1.66 -23.20 -28.32
CA ASP A 357 2.95 -23.74 -28.79
C ASP A 357 3.21 -25.13 -28.21
N GLY A 358 3.39 -26.12 -29.10
CA GLY A 358 3.89 -27.45 -28.73
C GLY A 358 3.03 -28.27 -27.74
N GLY A 359 1.84 -27.81 -27.36
CA GLY A 359 1.04 -28.39 -26.27
C GLY A 359 1.14 -27.64 -24.94
N LYS A 360 1.54 -26.36 -24.96
CA LYS A 360 1.35 -25.39 -23.87
C LYS A 360 0.65 -24.14 -24.41
N SER A 361 -0.44 -23.72 -23.78
CA SER A 361 -1.03 -22.39 -24.01
C SER A 361 -0.48 -21.35 -23.02
N THR A 362 -0.23 -20.12 -23.47
CA THR A 362 0.23 -19.01 -22.61
C THR A 362 -0.23 -17.66 -23.18
N GLY A 363 -0.68 -16.75 -22.33
CA GLY A 363 -1.13 -15.42 -22.70
C GLY A 363 0.06 -14.55 -23.07
N ILE A 364 -0.03 -13.82 -24.19
CA ILE A 364 1.11 -13.04 -24.69
C ILE A 364 1.56 -11.95 -23.71
N PHE A 365 0.63 -11.31 -22.99
CA PHE A 365 0.98 -10.36 -21.94
C PHE A 365 1.67 -11.04 -20.76
N THR A 366 1.10 -12.15 -20.26
CA THR A 366 1.66 -12.85 -19.10
C THR A 366 3.03 -13.48 -19.38
N LYS A 367 3.27 -14.02 -20.59
CA LYS A 367 4.59 -14.45 -21.10
C LYS A 367 5.69 -13.40 -20.86
N TYR A 368 5.42 -12.13 -21.22
CA TYR A 368 6.39 -11.05 -21.04
C TYR A 368 6.41 -10.49 -19.61
N LEU A 369 5.26 -10.44 -18.93
CA LEU A 369 5.19 -10.07 -17.51
C LEU A 369 6.07 -10.98 -16.65
N ASN A 370 5.99 -12.29 -16.84
CA ASN A 370 6.74 -13.28 -16.06
C ASN A 370 8.26 -13.12 -16.20
N LYS A 371 8.75 -12.64 -17.35
CA LYS A 371 10.17 -12.33 -17.60
C LYS A 371 10.68 -11.14 -16.77
N HIS A 372 9.83 -10.15 -16.51
CA HIS A 372 10.23 -8.87 -15.90
C HIS A 372 9.83 -8.73 -14.43
N ILE A 373 8.76 -9.39 -13.97
CA ILE A 373 8.13 -9.10 -12.66
C ILE A 373 9.03 -9.25 -11.43
N LEU A 374 10.11 -10.03 -11.51
CA LEU A 374 11.08 -10.21 -10.42
C LEU A 374 12.15 -9.08 -10.33
N GLN A 375 12.22 -8.18 -11.31
CA GLN A 375 13.25 -7.14 -11.35
C GLN A 375 12.97 -6.04 -10.30
N PRO A 376 14.00 -5.47 -9.66
CA PRO A 376 13.86 -4.51 -8.56
C PRO A 376 13.52 -3.08 -9.02
N GLU A 377 12.67 -2.97 -10.04
CA GLU A 377 12.31 -1.70 -10.69
C GLU A 377 10.94 -1.22 -10.26
N LYS A 378 10.66 0.08 -10.44
CA LYS A 378 9.32 0.65 -10.20
C LYS A 378 8.27 -0.11 -11.01
N VAL A 379 7.10 -0.39 -10.43
CA VAL A 379 6.04 -1.19 -11.11
C VAL A 379 5.64 -0.65 -12.49
N THR A 380 5.68 0.67 -12.70
CA THR A 380 5.42 1.27 -14.02
C THR A 380 6.50 0.90 -15.04
N HIS A 381 7.78 0.89 -14.61
CA HIS A 381 8.91 0.53 -15.46
C HIS A 381 8.93 -0.95 -15.83
N ILE A 382 8.51 -1.83 -14.90
CA ILE A 382 8.22 -3.25 -15.23
C ILE A 382 7.22 -3.35 -16.38
N LEU A 383 6.11 -2.61 -16.32
CA LEU A 383 5.09 -2.65 -17.37
C LEU A 383 5.55 -1.98 -18.68
N GLU A 384 6.41 -0.96 -18.61
CA GLU A 384 7.06 -0.35 -19.78
C GLU A 384 7.94 -1.39 -20.51
N MET A 385 8.78 -2.15 -19.78
CA MET A 385 9.58 -3.23 -20.38
C MET A 385 8.73 -4.36 -20.98
N VAL A 386 7.62 -4.71 -20.34
CA VAL A 386 6.63 -5.67 -20.90
C VAL A 386 6.01 -5.12 -22.19
N SER A 387 5.68 -3.82 -22.24
CA SER A 387 5.17 -3.16 -23.44
C SER A 387 6.20 -3.13 -24.58
N GLU A 388 7.47 -2.88 -24.27
CA GLU A 388 8.55 -2.89 -25.26
C GLU A 388 8.78 -4.28 -25.87
N ASP A 389 8.82 -5.33 -25.04
CA ASP A 389 9.06 -6.68 -25.51
C ASP A 389 7.84 -7.25 -26.28
N LEU A 390 6.62 -6.96 -25.83
CA LEU A 390 5.40 -7.31 -26.56
C LEU A 390 5.33 -6.58 -27.91
N GLY A 391 5.72 -5.31 -27.95
CA GLY A 391 5.84 -4.52 -29.19
C GLY A 391 6.92 -5.01 -30.17
N ARG A 392 7.76 -5.98 -29.76
CA ARG A 392 8.75 -6.67 -30.61
C ARG A 392 8.32 -8.09 -30.98
N ASP A 393 7.21 -8.61 -30.44
CA ASP A 393 6.72 -9.96 -30.74
C ASP A 393 6.07 -10.00 -32.13
N PRO A 394 6.59 -10.77 -33.10
CA PRO A 394 6.07 -10.79 -34.46
C PRO A 394 4.65 -11.38 -34.57
N LEU A 395 4.15 -12.10 -33.57
CA LEU A 395 2.80 -12.68 -33.58
C LEU A 395 1.71 -11.63 -33.34
N VAL A 396 2.01 -10.62 -32.51
CA VAL A 396 1.04 -9.59 -32.07
C VAL A 396 1.40 -8.16 -32.44
N THR A 397 2.55 -7.92 -33.08
CA THR A 397 2.94 -6.58 -33.58
C THR A 397 1.81 -5.95 -34.40
N GLY A 398 1.28 -4.82 -33.91
CA GLY A 398 0.17 -4.11 -34.55
C GLY A 398 -1.24 -4.65 -34.26
N LYS A 399 -1.37 -5.73 -33.48
CA LYS A 399 -2.65 -6.29 -33.01
C LYS A 399 -2.90 -6.05 -31.52
N GLN A 400 -1.88 -6.25 -30.69
CA GLN A 400 -1.92 -6.07 -29.24
C GLN A 400 -0.86 -5.07 -28.80
N ALA A 401 -1.19 -4.21 -27.84
CA ALA A 401 -0.25 -3.26 -27.23
C ALA A 401 -0.66 -3.00 -25.77
N VAL A 402 0.30 -3.00 -24.85
CA VAL A 402 0.04 -2.80 -23.42
C VAL A 402 -0.37 -1.36 -23.16
N GLU A 403 -1.48 -1.15 -22.44
CA GLU A 403 -1.85 0.18 -21.94
C GLU A 403 -1.56 0.28 -20.44
N ILE A 404 -0.90 1.36 -20.02
CA ILE A 404 -0.50 1.59 -18.62
C ILE A 404 -1.20 2.86 -18.12
N LYS A 405 -2.00 2.76 -17.04
CA LYS A 405 -2.65 3.91 -16.39
C LYS A 405 -2.29 3.94 -14.91
N HIS A 406 -1.56 4.96 -14.44
CA HIS A 406 -1.13 5.02 -13.05
C HIS A 406 -1.26 6.41 -12.41
N THR A 407 -1.33 6.43 -11.09
CA THR A 407 -1.10 7.62 -10.26
C THR A 407 0.15 7.48 -9.39
N LEU A 408 0.87 6.35 -9.47
CA LEU A 408 1.99 6.00 -8.60
C LEU A 408 3.12 7.05 -8.60
N LYS A 409 3.21 7.82 -7.51
CA LYS A 409 4.21 8.88 -7.29
C LYS A 409 5.56 8.30 -6.87
N GLU A 410 5.55 7.53 -5.79
CA GLU A 410 6.75 6.94 -5.17
C GLU A 410 7.33 5.81 -6.03
N PRO A 411 8.65 5.54 -5.96
CA PRO A 411 9.32 4.51 -6.75
C PRO A 411 9.13 3.10 -6.15
N ARG A 412 7.89 2.71 -5.87
CA ARG A 412 7.57 1.39 -5.29
C ARG A 412 7.77 0.28 -6.31
N SER A 413 8.47 -0.78 -5.93
CA SER A 413 8.65 -2.02 -6.69
C SER A 413 7.78 -3.16 -6.12
N LEU A 414 7.63 -4.26 -6.86
CA LEU A 414 7.06 -5.49 -6.29
C LEU A 414 8.08 -6.24 -5.41
N THR A 415 9.38 -5.96 -5.56
CA THR A 415 10.47 -6.52 -4.74
C THR A 415 10.58 -5.89 -3.35
N ASP A 416 10.04 -4.68 -3.16
CA ASP A 416 10.05 -3.89 -1.91
C ASP A 416 9.90 -4.76 -0.65
N PRO A 417 10.78 -4.61 0.36
CA PRO A 417 10.81 -5.50 1.52
C PRO A 417 9.60 -5.30 2.43
N VAL A 418 9.20 -6.38 3.12
CA VAL A 418 8.10 -6.35 4.09
C VAL A 418 8.60 -5.91 5.46
N SER A 419 8.19 -4.73 5.91
CA SER A 419 8.45 -4.21 7.26
C SER A 419 7.25 -4.48 8.17
N THR A 420 7.39 -5.46 9.06
CA THR A 420 6.34 -5.87 10.01
C THR A 420 6.30 -5.03 11.29
N THR A 421 7.18 -4.03 11.40
CA THR A 421 7.30 -3.17 12.59
C THR A 421 5.99 -2.43 12.89
N GLY A 422 5.45 -2.60 14.09
CA GLY A 422 4.17 -1.99 14.50
C GLY A 422 2.90 -2.64 13.94
N HIS A 423 2.99 -3.74 13.17
CA HIS A 423 1.86 -4.38 12.48
C HIS A 423 1.57 -5.82 12.93
N THR A 424 2.11 -6.25 14.07
CA THR A 424 2.12 -7.65 14.51
C THR A 424 0.73 -8.26 14.65
N ARG A 425 -0.29 -7.52 15.10
CA ARG A 425 -1.65 -8.06 15.30
C ARG A 425 -2.38 -8.22 13.96
N GLU A 426 -2.27 -7.22 13.11
CA GLU A 426 -2.86 -7.16 11.78
C GLU A 426 -2.27 -8.25 10.89
N LEU A 427 -0.94 -8.45 10.97
CA LEU A 427 -0.22 -9.53 10.30
C LEU A 427 -0.76 -10.91 10.71
N HIS A 428 -0.88 -11.21 12.01
CA HIS A 428 -1.44 -12.49 12.48
C HIS A 428 -2.88 -12.74 11.97
N LEU A 429 -3.70 -11.69 11.87
CA LEU A 429 -5.06 -11.81 11.30
C LEU A 429 -5.03 -12.10 9.80
N ARG A 430 -4.12 -11.47 9.03
CA ARG A 430 -3.92 -11.75 7.61
C ARG A 430 -3.36 -13.16 7.38
N ASP A 431 -2.36 -13.57 8.16
CA ASP A 431 -1.82 -14.94 8.19
C ASP A 431 -2.94 -15.97 8.37
N PHE A 432 -3.78 -15.79 9.39
CA PHE A 432 -4.90 -16.70 9.67
C PHE A 432 -5.91 -16.74 8.51
N CYS A 433 -6.32 -15.58 8.00
CA CYS A 433 -7.26 -15.48 6.88
C CYS A 433 -6.70 -16.03 5.55
N TRP A 434 -5.39 -15.91 5.31
CA TRP A 434 -4.73 -16.45 4.12
C TRP A 434 -4.51 -17.97 4.22
N ARG A 435 -4.09 -18.48 5.40
CA ARG A 435 -3.97 -19.92 5.66
C ARG A 435 -5.30 -20.64 5.48
N GLN A 436 -6.41 -20.03 5.90
CA GLN A 436 -7.75 -20.55 5.65
C GLN A 436 -7.97 -20.92 4.15
N ALA A 437 -7.44 -20.14 3.20
CA ALA A 437 -7.58 -20.41 1.78
C ALA A 437 -6.55 -21.40 1.19
N ASN A 438 -5.42 -21.67 1.87
CA ASN A 438 -4.25 -22.34 1.28
C ASN A 438 -3.65 -23.48 2.11
N GLU A 439 -4.15 -23.75 3.31
CA GLU A 439 -3.65 -24.84 4.16
C GLU A 439 -4.05 -26.21 3.58
N LEU A 440 -3.03 -27.04 3.29
CA LEU A 440 -3.20 -28.40 2.78
C LEU A 440 -3.61 -29.38 3.88
N PRO A 441 -4.44 -30.40 3.58
CA PRO A 441 -4.69 -31.48 4.52
C PRO A 441 -3.40 -32.25 4.87
N GLN A 442 -3.28 -32.67 6.13
CA GLN A 442 -2.17 -33.53 6.55
C GLN A 442 -2.24 -34.89 5.86
N LYS A 443 -1.08 -35.38 5.40
CA LYS A 443 -0.94 -36.75 4.88
C LYS A 443 -1.43 -37.80 5.90
N LYS A 444 -2.01 -38.89 5.41
CA LYS A 444 -2.55 -39.99 6.22
C LYS A 444 -1.94 -41.31 5.79
N ARG A 445 -1.75 -42.22 6.73
CA ARG A 445 -1.39 -43.61 6.45
C ARG A 445 -2.54 -44.51 6.88
N LEU A 446 -2.98 -45.35 5.96
CA LEU A 446 -4.12 -46.23 6.12
C LEU A 446 -3.60 -47.66 6.12
N MET A 447 -3.75 -48.32 7.27
CA MET A 447 -3.47 -49.75 7.41
C MET A 447 -4.75 -50.52 7.08
N PHE A 448 -4.71 -51.34 6.03
CA PHE A 448 -5.83 -52.18 5.63
C PHE A 448 -5.83 -53.51 6.43
N LEU A 449 -6.96 -54.22 6.46
CA LEU A 449 -7.11 -55.48 7.21
C LEU A 449 -6.16 -56.55 6.66
N CYS A 450 -5.96 -56.57 5.34
CA CYS A 450 -4.95 -57.35 4.63
C CYS A 450 -3.48 -56.96 4.90
N ARG A 451 -3.21 -56.02 5.83
CA ARG A 451 -1.88 -55.53 6.26
C ARG A 451 -1.08 -54.75 5.19
N VAL A 452 -1.75 -54.26 4.17
CA VAL A 452 -1.20 -53.29 3.22
C VAL A 452 -1.26 -51.89 3.83
N GLU A 453 -0.17 -51.12 3.75
CA GLU A 453 -0.16 -49.69 4.11
C GLU A 453 -0.28 -48.84 2.83
N VAL A 454 -1.26 -47.94 2.81
CA VAL A 454 -1.40 -46.91 1.77
C VAL A 454 -1.19 -45.53 2.40
N GLU A 455 -0.24 -44.75 1.90
CA GLU A 455 -0.09 -43.34 2.23
C GLU A 455 -0.96 -42.51 1.27
N VAL A 456 -1.80 -41.64 1.83
CA VAL A 456 -2.53 -40.60 1.10
C VAL A 456 -1.87 -39.26 1.39
N SER A 457 -1.40 -38.58 0.36
CA SER A 457 -0.78 -37.25 0.44
C SER A 457 -1.52 -36.25 -0.45
N PHE A 458 -1.21 -34.96 -0.29
CA PHE A 458 -1.93 -33.87 -0.91
C PHE A 458 -0.97 -32.81 -1.44
N SER A 459 -1.26 -32.26 -2.62
CA SER A 459 -0.65 -31.05 -3.17
C SER A 459 -1.73 -30.16 -3.77
N ALA A 460 -1.44 -28.89 -4.00
CA ALA A 460 -2.34 -27.97 -4.69
C ALA A 460 -1.57 -27.07 -5.64
N LEU A 461 -2.21 -26.76 -6.76
CA LEU A 461 -1.70 -25.82 -7.78
C LEU A 461 -2.39 -24.46 -7.70
N PHE A 462 -3.64 -24.46 -7.23
CA PHE A 462 -4.50 -23.30 -7.07
C PHE A 462 -5.25 -23.44 -5.75
N SER A 463 -5.66 -22.33 -5.14
CA SER A 463 -6.40 -22.33 -3.88
C SER A 463 -7.75 -23.07 -3.95
N ASN A 464 -8.26 -23.36 -5.17
CA ASN A 464 -9.46 -24.16 -5.42
C ASN A 464 -9.25 -25.47 -6.20
N VAL A 465 -8.01 -25.92 -6.40
CA VAL A 465 -7.69 -27.20 -7.07
C VAL A 465 -6.68 -27.98 -6.22
N LEU A 466 -7.18 -29.04 -5.57
CA LEU A 466 -6.41 -29.96 -4.74
C LEU A 466 -6.16 -31.26 -5.52
N VAL A 467 -4.99 -31.86 -5.34
CA VAL A 467 -4.66 -33.19 -5.87
C VAL A 467 -4.33 -34.12 -4.71
N ALA A 468 -5.06 -35.21 -4.61
CA ALA A 468 -4.78 -36.30 -3.69
C ALA A 468 -3.98 -37.40 -4.42
N PHE A 469 -2.94 -37.88 -3.78
CA PHE A 469 -2.12 -38.99 -4.26
C PHE A 469 -2.25 -40.17 -3.33
N ALA A 470 -2.27 -41.39 -3.87
CA ALA A 470 -2.12 -42.62 -3.10
C ALA A 470 -0.83 -43.34 -3.50
N THR A 471 -0.15 -43.90 -2.50
CA THR A 471 1.02 -44.76 -2.70
C THR A 471 0.97 -45.94 -1.75
N VAL A 472 1.04 -47.16 -2.28
CA VAL A 472 1.22 -48.40 -1.52
C VAL A 472 2.65 -48.41 -0.98
N LYS A 473 2.81 -48.38 0.35
CA LYS A 473 4.12 -48.37 1.00
C LYS A 473 4.62 -49.76 1.37
N THR A 474 3.72 -50.66 1.73
CA THR A 474 4.03 -52.06 2.09
C THR A 474 2.94 -52.99 1.59
N THR A 475 3.33 -54.16 1.07
CA THR A 475 2.41 -55.26 0.77
C THR A 475 2.25 -56.19 1.97
N GLY A 476 1.04 -56.71 2.18
CA GLY A 476 0.77 -57.70 3.21
C GLY A 476 1.22 -59.11 2.80
N PRO A 477 1.51 -60.02 3.76
CA PRO A 477 2.09 -61.33 3.48
C PRO A 477 1.20 -62.27 2.65
N GLN A 478 -0.12 -62.04 2.64
CA GLN A 478 -1.09 -62.79 1.83
C GLN A 478 -1.64 -61.98 0.64
N THR A 479 -0.94 -60.91 0.22
CA THR A 479 -1.39 -60.02 -0.85
C THR A 479 -0.41 -59.95 -2.02
N GLN A 480 -0.94 -59.94 -3.24
CA GLN A 480 -0.20 -59.69 -4.49
C GLN A 480 -1.01 -58.72 -5.37
N ASP A 481 -0.36 -58.13 -6.37
CA ASP A 481 -1.02 -57.30 -7.40
C ASP A 481 -1.87 -56.15 -6.82
N CYS A 482 -1.31 -55.43 -5.83
CA CYS A 482 -2.02 -54.36 -5.14
C CYS A 482 -2.19 -53.14 -6.06
N THR A 483 -3.43 -52.69 -6.27
CA THR A 483 -3.75 -51.42 -6.95
C THR A 483 -4.68 -50.59 -6.08
N VAL A 484 -4.55 -49.26 -6.15
CA VAL A 484 -5.39 -48.34 -5.37
C VAL A 484 -6.21 -47.47 -6.33
N SER A 485 -7.45 -47.20 -5.97
CA SER A 485 -8.29 -46.20 -6.63
C SER A 485 -8.85 -45.20 -5.61
N LEU A 486 -8.81 -43.92 -5.96
CA LEU A 486 -9.32 -42.81 -5.15
C LEU A 486 -10.65 -42.29 -5.71
N SER A 487 -11.56 -41.89 -4.82
CA SER A 487 -12.78 -41.15 -5.18
C SER A 487 -13.19 -40.17 -4.09
N SER A 488 -13.98 -39.15 -4.42
CA SER A 488 -14.44 -38.11 -3.50
C SER A 488 -15.92 -38.23 -3.14
N ILE A 489 -16.27 -37.83 -1.91
CA ILE A 489 -17.63 -37.69 -1.42
C ILE A 489 -17.74 -36.31 -0.73
N PRO A 490 -18.55 -35.36 -1.22
CA PRO A 490 -19.30 -35.44 -2.48
C PRO A 490 -18.36 -35.56 -3.69
N VAL A 491 -18.88 -36.12 -4.79
CA VAL A 491 -18.14 -36.20 -6.05
C VAL A 491 -17.89 -34.78 -6.55
N LEU A 492 -16.64 -34.50 -6.92
CA LEU A 492 -16.23 -33.26 -7.58
C LEU A 492 -15.86 -33.60 -9.03
N GLU A 493 -16.32 -32.79 -9.97
CA GLU A 493 -15.99 -32.94 -11.39
C GLU A 493 -14.55 -32.49 -11.64
N ASP A 494 -13.79 -33.26 -12.43
CA ASP A 494 -12.49 -32.81 -12.93
C ASP A 494 -12.71 -31.96 -14.19
N THR A 495 -12.61 -30.65 -14.02
CA THR A 495 -12.72 -29.65 -15.10
C THR A 495 -11.64 -29.77 -16.17
N PHE A 496 -10.60 -30.58 -15.97
CA PHE A 496 -9.48 -30.77 -16.89
C PHE A 496 -9.45 -32.14 -17.57
N SER A 497 -10.47 -33.00 -17.38
CA SER A 497 -10.51 -34.35 -17.96
C SER A 497 -10.70 -34.41 -19.49
N SER A 498 -10.68 -33.26 -20.18
CA SER A 498 -10.75 -33.20 -21.65
C SER A 498 -9.39 -33.54 -22.28
N PRO A 499 -9.34 -34.23 -23.43
CA PRO A 499 -8.08 -34.53 -24.12
C PRO A 499 -7.26 -33.26 -24.38
N GLY A 500 -5.96 -33.31 -24.10
CA GLY A 500 -5.04 -32.16 -24.16
C GLY A 500 -4.89 -31.41 -22.83
N ARG A 501 -6.01 -31.05 -22.16
CA ARG A 501 -5.97 -30.25 -20.92
C ARG A 501 -5.40 -30.98 -19.71
N SER A 502 -5.60 -32.30 -19.59
CA SER A 502 -4.98 -33.05 -18.48
C SER A 502 -3.46 -33.10 -18.60
N GLU A 503 -2.91 -33.18 -19.82
CA GLU A 503 -1.46 -33.35 -20.03
C GLU A 503 -0.66 -32.11 -19.58
N GLU A 504 -1.18 -30.90 -19.82
CA GLU A 504 -0.61 -29.65 -19.29
C GLU A 504 -0.61 -29.66 -17.75
N MET A 505 -1.75 -29.98 -17.13
CA MET A 505 -1.92 -30.02 -15.68
C MET A 505 -1.04 -31.09 -15.00
N ASP A 506 -0.92 -32.25 -15.63
CA ASP A 506 -0.07 -33.34 -15.16
C ASP A 506 1.42 -32.97 -15.27
N THR A 507 1.81 -32.21 -16.30
CA THR A 507 3.16 -31.65 -16.43
C THR A 507 3.51 -30.63 -15.32
N LEU A 508 2.52 -29.87 -14.82
CA LEU A 508 2.72 -28.99 -13.65
C LEU A 508 2.89 -29.77 -12.34
N LEU A 509 2.22 -30.91 -12.18
CA LEU A 509 2.25 -31.73 -10.96
C LEU A 509 3.49 -32.61 -10.86
N PHE A 510 3.90 -33.23 -11.95
CA PHE A 510 4.90 -34.30 -11.96
C PHE A 510 6.32 -33.80 -12.28
N GLN A 511 6.81 -32.83 -11.49
CA GLN A 511 8.22 -32.41 -11.51
C GLN A 511 9.13 -33.26 -10.58
N THR A 512 8.56 -34.21 -9.82
CA THR A 512 9.27 -34.96 -8.76
C THR A 512 9.41 -36.46 -9.06
N SER A 513 10.46 -37.06 -8.48
CA SER A 513 10.91 -38.44 -8.75
C SER A 513 9.97 -39.57 -8.25
N ASP A 514 8.92 -39.23 -7.51
CA ASP A 514 7.97 -40.20 -6.97
C ASP A 514 6.75 -40.34 -7.90
N LYS A 515 6.62 -41.50 -8.56
CA LYS A 515 5.40 -41.84 -9.30
C LYS A 515 4.35 -42.40 -8.34
N PRO A 516 3.22 -41.73 -8.09
CA PRO A 516 2.13 -42.26 -7.27
C PRO A 516 1.39 -43.39 -8.00
N ASP A 517 0.84 -44.35 -7.25
CA ASP A 517 0.06 -45.46 -7.82
C ASP A 517 -1.31 -44.99 -8.34
N CYS A 518 -1.86 -43.93 -7.75
CA CYS A 518 -3.13 -43.33 -8.14
C CYS A 518 -3.16 -41.83 -7.78
N THR A 519 -3.80 -41.04 -8.63
CA THR A 519 -4.07 -39.61 -8.41
C THR A 519 -5.56 -39.32 -8.52
N LEU A 520 -6.02 -38.31 -7.77
CA LEU A 520 -7.38 -37.78 -7.85
C LEU A 520 -7.33 -36.25 -7.80
N ARG A 521 -7.76 -35.62 -8.90
CA ARG A 521 -7.88 -34.16 -9.03
C ARG A 521 -9.24 -33.71 -8.47
N LEU A 522 -9.24 -32.65 -7.68
CA LEU A 522 -10.39 -32.16 -6.91
C LEU A 522 -10.57 -30.67 -7.22
N CYS A 523 -11.28 -30.39 -8.31
CA CYS A 523 -11.53 -29.03 -8.79
C CYS A 523 -12.75 -28.40 -8.11
N GLY A 524 -12.88 -27.08 -8.24
CA GLY A 524 -14.09 -26.36 -7.82
C GLY A 524 -14.33 -26.32 -6.31
N LEU A 525 -13.29 -26.41 -5.48
CA LEU A 525 -13.41 -26.48 -4.02
C LEU A 525 -14.22 -25.33 -3.40
N GLN A 526 -14.29 -24.17 -4.07
CA GLN A 526 -15.09 -23.02 -3.61
C GLN A 526 -16.60 -23.34 -3.55
N LYS A 527 -17.06 -24.33 -4.31
CA LYS A 527 -18.46 -24.80 -4.38
C LYS A 527 -18.83 -25.74 -3.22
N LEU A 528 -17.84 -26.23 -2.46
CA LEU A 528 -18.04 -27.29 -1.45
C LEU A 528 -18.81 -26.81 -0.20
N LYS A 529 -20.05 -27.27 -0.07
CA LYS A 529 -20.96 -26.92 1.04
C LYS A 529 -20.77 -27.76 2.30
N GLU A 530 -20.25 -28.97 2.17
CA GLU A 530 -20.14 -29.99 3.24
C GLU A 530 -18.67 -30.35 3.53
N SER A 531 -18.42 -31.44 4.27
CA SER A 531 -17.06 -32.00 4.43
C SER A 531 -16.68 -32.78 3.18
N LEU A 532 -15.40 -32.78 2.80
CA LEU A 532 -14.87 -33.62 1.73
C LEU A 532 -14.25 -34.88 2.33
N VAL A 533 -14.72 -36.03 1.88
CA VAL A 533 -14.23 -37.35 2.28
C VAL A 533 -13.58 -38.01 1.07
N ILE A 534 -12.33 -38.43 1.21
CA ILE A 534 -11.64 -39.25 0.22
C ILE A 534 -11.89 -40.72 0.54
N LYS A 535 -12.52 -41.45 -0.38
CA LYS A 535 -12.67 -42.90 -0.35
C LYS A 535 -11.46 -43.52 -1.03
N VAL A 536 -10.77 -44.41 -0.31
CA VAL A 536 -9.59 -45.14 -0.77
C VAL A 536 -9.99 -46.60 -0.90
N ASP A 537 -10.07 -47.10 -2.13
CA ASP A 537 -10.34 -48.50 -2.42
C ASP A 537 -9.02 -49.18 -2.78
N LEU A 538 -8.59 -50.11 -1.93
CA LEU A 538 -7.46 -50.99 -2.18
C LEU A 538 -7.98 -52.28 -2.81
N HIS A 539 -7.49 -52.61 -3.99
CA HIS A 539 -7.75 -53.87 -4.68
C HIS A 539 -6.50 -54.73 -4.61
N TYR A 540 -6.63 -56.00 -4.23
CA TYR A 540 -5.51 -56.93 -4.14
C TYR A 540 -5.95 -58.35 -4.50
N THR A 541 -4.99 -59.17 -4.92
CA THR A 541 -5.20 -60.59 -5.21
C THR A 541 -4.69 -61.40 -4.01
N HIS A 542 -5.57 -62.18 -3.38
CA HIS A 542 -5.21 -62.98 -2.22
C HIS A 542 -4.36 -64.19 -2.63
N THR A 543 -3.23 -64.42 -1.96
CA THR A 543 -2.20 -65.37 -2.41
C THR A 543 -2.67 -66.82 -2.45
N GLU A 544 -3.49 -67.24 -1.49
CA GLU A 544 -3.97 -68.62 -1.36
C GLU A 544 -5.22 -68.89 -2.22
N SER A 545 -6.26 -68.06 -2.07
CA SER A 545 -7.54 -68.26 -2.75
C SER A 545 -7.58 -67.77 -4.20
N LYS A 546 -6.57 -67.00 -4.64
CA LYS A 546 -6.48 -66.36 -5.97
C LYS A 546 -7.64 -65.42 -6.32
N LEU A 547 -8.49 -65.08 -5.36
CA LEU A 547 -9.59 -64.14 -5.55
C LEU A 547 -9.08 -62.70 -5.54
N ARG A 548 -9.64 -61.88 -6.43
CA ARG A 548 -9.52 -60.42 -6.37
C ARG A 548 -10.48 -59.91 -5.30
N LEU A 549 -9.94 -59.16 -4.34
CA LEU A 549 -10.68 -58.58 -3.22
C LEU A 549 -10.50 -57.06 -3.22
N THR A 550 -11.48 -56.36 -2.66
CA THR A 550 -11.47 -54.90 -2.48
C THR A 550 -11.75 -54.58 -1.03
N GLU A 551 -10.89 -53.78 -0.40
CA GLU A 551 -11.16 -53.14 0.89
C GLU A 551 -11.30 -51.62 0.70
N SER A 552 -12.23 -51.00 1.43
CA SER A 552 -12.50 -49.56 1.36
C SER A 552 -12.23 -48.87 2.69
N GLN A 553 -11.49 -47.77 2.68
CA GLN A 553 -11.38 -46.84 3.81
C GLN A 553 -11.84 -45.43 3.41
N LYS A 554 -12.21 -44.62 4.40
CA LYS A 554 -12.66 -43.23 4.22
C LYS A 554 -11.82 -42.28 5.06
N VAL A 555 -11.37 -41.20 4.44
CA VAL A 555 -10.58 -40.14 5.07
C VAL A 555 -11.35 -38.83 4.96
N ASP A 556 -11.94 -38.37 6.07
CA ASP A 556 -12.51 -37.02 6.14
C ASP A 556 -11.38 -35.99 6.21
N ILE A 557 -11.33 -35.08 5.25
CA ILE A 557 -10.34 -33.99 5.17
C ILE A 557 -10.96 -32.61 5.44
N GLY A 558 -12.19 -32.57 5.97
CA GLY A 558 -12.83 -31.32 6.38
C GLY A 558 -13.24 -30.47 5.18
N LYS A 559 -13.02 -29.16 5.30
CA LYS A 559 -13.12 -28.21 4.19
C LYS A 559 -11.72 -27.75 3.82
N PRO A 560 -11.03 -28.43 2.88
CA PRO A 560 -9.66 -28.06 2.51
C PRO A 560 -9.63 -26.70 1.81
N MET A 561 -8.58 -25.94 2.05
CA MET A 561 -8.27 -24.71 1.30
C MET A 561 -9.48 -23.75 1.21
N VAL A 562 -9.72 -23.11 0.07
CA VAL A 562 -10.77 -22.10 -0.12
C VAL A 562 -12.20 -22.57 0.21
N ALA A 563 -12.46 -23.88 0.28
CA ALA A 563 -13.77 -24.40 0.71
C ALA A 563 -14.16 -23.89 2.11
N SER A 564 -13.18 -23.69 2.98
CA SER A 564 -13.36 -23.17 4.33
C SER A 564 -13.75 -21.67 4.35
N CYS A 565 -13.38 -20.90 3.31
CA CYS A 565 -13.74 -19.49 3.13
C CYS A 565 -15.22 -19.27 2.81
N LYS A 566 -15.93 -20.31 2.34
CA LYS A 566 -17.38 -20.34 2.04
C LYS A 566 -17.80 -19.27 1.02
N LEU A 567 -17.11 -19.19 -0.12
CA LEU A 567 -17.40 -18.20 -1.17
C LEU A 567 -18.84 -18.27 -1.71
N TYR A 568 -19.49 -19.43 -1.61
CA TYR A 568 -20.91 -19.67 -1.91
C TYR A 568 -21.92 -19.01 -0.93
N ARG A 569 -21.48 -18.24 0.07
CA ARG A 569 -22.35 -17.49 0.99
C ARG A 569 -22.11 -16.00 0.86
N ARG A 570 -23.07 -15.30 0.26
CA ARG A 570 -23.16 -13.84 0.34
C ARG A 570 -23.26 -13.35 1.80
N ASN A 571 -22.22 -12.66 2.27
CA ASN A 571 -22.28 -11.93 3.54
C ASN A 571 -23.16 -10.68 3.37
N HIS A 572 -24.36 -10.69 3.94
CA HIS A 572 -25.23 -9.50 4.04
C HIS A 572 -24.75 -8.49 5.10
N THR A 573 -23.46 -8.17 5.11
CA THR A 573 -22.82 -7.27 6.09
C THR A 573 -22.12 -6.09 5.42
N ALA A 574 -22.79 -5.46 4.46
CA ALA A 574 -22.51 -4.07 4.06
C ALA A 574 -23.38 -3.14 4.93
N THR A 575 -22.73 -2.33 5.76
CA THR A 575 -23.36 -1.50 6.80
C THR A 575 -24.37 -0.50 6.26
N ALA A 576 -25.57 -0.52 6.83
CA ALA A 576 -26.54 0.56 6.69
C ALA A 576 -26.04 1.80 7.44
N TYR A 577 -25.41 2.74 6.72
CA TYR A 577 -25.32 4.12 7.20
C TYR A 577 -26.70 4.77 7.05
N LYS A 578 -27.44 4.83 8.15
CA LYS A 578 -28.66 5.65 8.26
C LYS A 578 -28.31 7.10 7.91
N GLN A 579 -29.06 7.68 6.98
CA GLN A 579 -29.18 9.13 6.92
C GLN A 579 -30.03 9.59 8.11
N GLU A 580 -29.43 10.35 9.03
CA GLU A 580 -30.18 11.18 9.96
C GLU A 580 -30.25 12.62 9.42
N GLY A 581 -31.44 13.22 9.51
CA GLY A 581 -31.58 14.67 9.59
C GLY A 581 -31.56 15.49 8.29
N ALA A 582 -32.67 15.53 7.56
CA ALA A 582 -33.09 16.75 6.86
C ALA A 582 -34.63 16.85 6.83
N SER A 583 -35.13 17.84 7.58
CA SER A 583 -36.53 18.25 7.76
C SER A 583 -37.48 18.03 6.58
N ALA A 584 -38.66 17.49 6.86
CA ALA A 584 -39.81 17.61 5.97
C ALA A 584 -40.24 19.09 5.82
N GLN A 585 -40.59 19.50 4.60
CA GLN A 585 -41.56 20.57 4.36
C GLN A 585 -42.51 20.16 3.22
N THR A 586 -43.76 20.60 3.34
CA THR A 586 -44.92 20.01 2.67
C THR A 586 -45.50 20.96 1.62
N MET A 587 -45.49 20.56 0.35
CA MET A 587 -46.44 20.90 -0.74
C MET A 587 -46.19 19.90 -1.88
N GLY A 588 -47.13 19.49 -2.74
CA GLY A 588 -48.57 19.73 -2.86
C GLY A 588 -49.09 18.84 -4.02
N LYS A 589 -50.39 18.50 -4.05
CA LYS A 589 -50.99 17.57 -5.03
C LYS A 589 -50.83 18.06 -6.49
N ILE A 590 -50.88 17.19 -7.51
CA ILE A 590 -52.12 16.84 -8.26
C ILE A 590 -51.92 15.58 -9.17
N SER A 591 -53.03 14.91 -9.51
CA SER A 591 -53.22 13.73 -10.39
C SER A 591 -52.84 13.98 -11.88
N SER A 592 -52.86 13.04 -12.83
CA SER A 592 -53.35 11.64 -12.96
C SER A 592 -52.34 10.83 -13.85
N SER A 593 -52.57 9.67 -14.50
CA SER A 593 -53.71 8.76 -14.73
C SER A 593 -53.19 7.34 -15.09
N LYS A 594 -54.07 6.37 -15.41
CA LYS A 594 -53.71 5.03 -15.97
C LYS A 594 -54.78 4.59 -17.02
N PRO A 595 -54.65 3.44 -17.72
CA PRO A 595 -54.29 3.38 -19.14
C PRO A 595 -55.45 2.92 -20.07
N LEU A 596 -55.20 2.81 -21.39
CA LEU A 596 -56.12 2.18 -22.35
C LEU A 596 -55.44 1.13 -23.24
N LEU A 597 -56.24 0.15 -23.67
CA LEU A 597 -55.92 -1.06 -24.44
C LEU A 597 -56.39 -0.95 -25.90
N HIS A 598 -55.89 -1.86 -26.76
CA HIS A 598 -56.29 -2.25 -28.14
C HIS A 598 -55.21 -1.97 -29.21
N GLN A 599 -55.02 -2.79 -30.27
CA GLN A 599 -55.65 -4.07 -30.69
C GLN A 599 -54.67 -4.94 -31.53
N ARG A 600 -55.11 -6.10 -32.07
CA ARG A 600 -54.28 -7.16 -32.67
C ARG A 600 -54.42 -7.29 -34.22
N LEU A 601 -53.28 -7.53 -34.90
CA LEU A 601 -53.06 -8.51 -36.02
C LEU A 601 -53.84 -8.33 -37.36
N PRO A 602 -53.62 -9.14 -38.45
CA PRO A 602 -52.53 -10.09 -38.78
C PRO A 602 -51.92 -9.97 -40.22
N GLY A 603 -50.87 -10.78 -40.52
CA GLY A 603 -50.47 -11.19 -41.88
C GLY A 603 -48.96 -11.03 -42.17
N ALA A 604 -48.24 -11.95 -42.83
CA ALA A 604 -48.57 -13.25 -43.43
C ALA A 604 -47.40 -14.26 -43.27
N TYR A 605 -47.58 -15.53 -43.67
CA TYR A 605 -46.67 -16.65 -43.37
C TYR A 605 -46.29 -17.47 -44.63
N ARG A 606 -45.13 -18.15 -44.57
CA ARG A 606 -44.64 -19.26 -45.44
C ARG A 606 -44.07 -18.88 -46.83
N PRO A 607 -43.30 -19.78 -47.49
CA PRO A 607 -42.17 -20.56 -46.92
C PRO A 607 -40.98 -20.70 -47.92
N CYS A 608 -39.78 -21.07 -47.46
CA CYS A 608 -39.00 -22.08 -48.21
C CYS A 608 -37.93 -22.78 -47.36
N THR A 609 -37.76 -24.07 -47.65
CA THR A 609 -36.79 -24.99 -47.06
C THR A 609 -35.38 -24.81 -47.59
N ARG A 610 -34.36 -25.04 -46.76
CA ARG A 610 -33.17 -25.80 -47.18
C ARG A 610 -32.59 -26.60 -46.02
N LYS A 611 -32.24 -27.86 -46.29
CA LYS A 611 -31.41 -28.69 -45.41
C LYS A 611 -29.98 -28.11 -45.42
N ALA A 612 -29.31 -28.17 -44.28
CA ALA A 612 -27.86 -28.21 -44.19
C ALA A 612 -27.50 -29.42 -43.30
N GLU A 613 -26.49 -30.16 -43.71
CA GLU A 613 -26.17 -31.48 -43.14
C GLU A 613 -25.26 -31.35 -41.91
N CYS A 614 -25.31 -32.34 -41.02
CA CYS A 614 -24.31 -32.45 -39.96
C CYS A 614 -22.94 -32.75 -40.58
N SER A 615 -22.04 -31.76 -40.64
CA SER A 615 -20.62 -32.03 -40.84
C SER A 615 -20.00 -32.52 -39.54
N ALA A 616 -19.13 -33.52 -39.63
CA ALA A 616 -18.40 -34.06 -38.49
C ALA A 616 -17.42 -33.01 -37.94
N LYS A 617 -17.09 -33.13 -36.64
CA LYS A 617 -16.01 -32.36 -36.00
C LYS A 617 -14.71 -32.56 -36.80
N VAL A 618 -14.18 -31.48 -37.36
CA VAL A 618 -12.85 -31.46 -37.95
C VAL A 618 -11.82 -31.49 -36.82
N ALA A 619 -10.74 -32.25 -36.99
CA ALA A 619 -9.65 -32.27 -36.01
C ALA A 619 -8.93 -30.91 -36.03
N VAL A 620 -8.64 -30.35 -34.85
CA VAL A 620 -7.88 -29.11 -34.72
C VAL A 620 -6.47 -29.32 -35.26
N THR A 621 -6.18 -28.69 -36.39
CA THR A 621 -4.83 -28.63 -36.96
C THR A 621 -4.00 -27.72 -36.07
N ARG A 622 -2.89 -28.22 -35.51
CA ARG A 622 -1.95 -27.38 -34.72
C ARG A 622 -1.30 -26.34 -35.64
N SER A 623 -1.70 -25.08 -35.49
CA SER A 623 -1.04 -23.91 -36.05
C SER A 623 -0.40 -23.09 -34.92
N ASN A 624 0.74 -22.45 -35.21
CA ASN A 624 1.38 -21.51 -34.27
C ASN A 624 0.82 -20.08 -34.46
N GLU A 625 -0.46 -19.95 -34.81
CA GLU A 625 -1.12 -18.65 -34.98
C GLU A 625 -1.75 -18.22 -33.64
N PRO A 626 -1.69 -16.92 -33.27
CA PRO A 626 -2.28 -16.43 -32.04
C PRO A 626 -3.81 -16.39 -32.15
N GLU A 627 -4.49 -16.95 -31.15
CA GLU A 627 -5.94 -16.97 -31.05
C GLU A 627 -6.43 -15.75 -30.24
N GLU A 628 -7.58 -15.18 -30.64
CA GLU A 628 -8.22 -14.04 -29.98
C GLU A 628 -8.95 -14.49 -28.70
N ASN A 629 -8.77 -13.78 -27.58
CA ASN A 629 -9.50 -14.06 -26.33
C ASN A 629 -10.95 -13.51 -26.36
N ASP A 630 -11.64 -13.57 -27.50
CA ASP A 630 -12.93 -12.91 -27.79
C ASP A 630 -13.99 -13.87 -28.38
N GLU A 631 -15.24 -13.39 -28.47
CA GLU A 631 -16.45 -14.16 -28.83
C GLU A 631 -16.76 -14.19 -30.34
N ASN A 632 -15.89 -13.66 -31.20
CA ASN A 632 -16.22 -13.29 -32.60
C ASN A 632 -16.55 -14.44 -33.58
N GLU A 633 -16.58 -15.71 -33.13
CA GLU A 633 -17.13 -16.84 -33.90
C GLU A 633 -18.50 -17.32 -33.35
N LEU A 634 -19.58 -16.56 -33.56
CA LEU A 634 -20.99 -17.06 -33.63
C LEU A 634 -22.03 -16.00 -34.10
#